data_AF-A0A1Y2AK16-F1
#
_entry.id   AF-A0A1Y2AK16-F1
#
_cell.length_a   1.000
_cell.length_b   1.000
_cell.length_c   1.000
_cell.angle_alpha   90.00
_cell.angle_beta   90.00
_cell.angle_gamma   90.00
#
_symmetry.space_group_name_H-M   'P 1'
#
loop_
_entity.id
_entity.type
_entity.pdbx_description
1 polymer ?
#
loop_
_entity_poly.entity_id
_entity_poly.type
_entity_poly.pdbx_seq_one_letter_code
_entity_poly.pdbx_strand_id
1 'polypeptide(L)'
;MKIKKLLNIVLFLISTLFALKCFALKKNYMYVGEGLHYSTIEDALQECTDNFIGLQNVETSIFIKSGIYKPQNTLKCTVFGETSTINFIGEGIDKTILECHSLNRLIALQIGEEYKHHSWSFKDMTIKGCQRKIESINVNSGTINFENIKFTGNENAGAVILERTANGNFNNTIFIDNYEGPNIELSTNGIINIKNSKLLGFPSCFNENKKCKRNLINILSKDRVILNIENSELANTFFNAEDPSLSENEVISNLGASNFNSIIIKNSLFHNSMITNSGAISVTCWKTNIIPEIYIYNTTFKNNVAYQAAAIRTAGYLKLKIEDCYFYNNTSKSVGIIYHNIDLTEEGTVYKTEIELNNCYIENSWENNYEEYSIGKIYASSGFGASYFRNLIVNNFKRGNLVYSPYSTTNFINCTFSNLNLKEPVFKLDYQDEEFIFDGCTFKNINIDNEEYGLIYTSKNSGKLNILNSNFSDFISNNAAILLSEINDGSDIYFINNTLTNIYSMNGIIVIKNDDIGNNKYNGINIKNDSFINCSSVKTAIISIDYGSFANISGCTFINSGTGKEFAYVNISGSVLQISGNSEVNFENNVIEDCYSSDSGSAINLSLNSNLNIYNSTFSNCLSGLDSGIMYFNYWEGNLTIKNSEFINNAAILNGGIFLISNDNVLENANILIEDSNFKNNKASLGAIIYIGIITSKFDITKNLKIRNSNFVDNEADAGEILFISEASQAKYIFDKNEINEDKIDTHPSYLSWDSESIVIYNSDRKILKSGDNIPNGLKAYILSNNNRLYDIITQNTGSLLSVIFVNATILDQYGKETNDAIIVGDRETFCWDGICNLNTVKVYGKEGQYTLQIYVISNGGFISMNSKNITINITIEKCDREFNNDYLKIGYDICYNPACSKCVHGNCGDMNICTCTDPSIWKGDACDERYKYIFSLTLRVIFEIICFISALFSILLIYGIWSNQKETVIKKSNPTFLIVAVIGSIINYSTVIFYHGDRNSTSCTTVLWVKYIGFAVLYGSIMIRIMKVWRIIVSSKNNYKTTTMTKSTMFTYLFLIISVYIIILIICTIIQKIDIEIKISFEKEFYKCKNTTFMFLLYGSTIAVLLWGVYLALETSNLPEQFNEAKSVGISTYVYAFAMIISEIIDNITALNPDYSFLLNITCMLIYTWTSIFTIVVPKVYAVYSEWFIIIDVLKRNILGTDNIISFEQSGTSNRDYMDNMGNVGGLSVIDRK
;
A
#
# COMPACT_ATOMS: atom_id res chain seq x y z
N MET A 1 -107.13 35.44 5.47
CA MET A 1 -107.67 35.11 6.81
C MET A 1 -106.69 34.12 7.46
N LYS A 2 -105.54 34.53 8.00
CA LYS A 2 -105.26 35.31 9.22
C LYS A 2 -105.66 34.55 10.51
N ILE A 3 -104.67 34.36 11.40
CA ILE A 3 -104.76 34.00 12.84
C ILE A 3 -105.02 32.52 13.20
N LYS A 4 -103.97 31.66 13.16
CA LYS A 4 -103.71 30.60 14.20
C LYS A 4 -102.34 29.86 14.11
N LYS A 5 -101.23 30.52 13.78
CA LYS A 5 -99.91 29.84 13.70
C LYS A 5 -98.68 30.65 14.18
N LEU A 6 -98.86 31.58 15.12
CA LEU A 6 -97.80 32.47 15.62
C LEU A 6 -97.89 32.75 17.13
N LEU A 7 -98.13 31.71 17.97
CA LEU A 7 -98.22 31.86 19.43
C LEU A 7 -97.30 30.92 20.24
N ASN A 8 -96.86 29.80 19.67
CA ASN A 8 -96.02 28.81 20.39
C ASN A 8 -94.50 29.07 20.33
N ILE A 9 -94.06 30.20 19.76
CA ILE A 9 -92.63 30.54 19.61
C ILE A 9 -92.18 31.63 20.61
N VAL A 10 -93.11 32.24 21.36
CA VAL A 10 -92.81 33.39 22.24
C VAL A 10 -92.78 33.03 23.74
N LEU A 11 -93.27 31.85 24.16
CA LEU A 11 -93.18 31.41 25.57
C LEU A 11 -91.93 30.58 25.92
N PHE A 12 -91.09 30.20 24.96
CA PHE A 12 -89.91 29.35 25.20
C PHE A 12 -88.62 30.12 25.50
N LEU A 13 -88.69 31.45 25.64
CA LEU A 13 -87.51 32.33 25.80
C LEU A 13 -87.61 33.34 26.96
N ILE A 14 -88.55 33.13 27.90
CA ILE A 14 -88.65 33.89 29.16
C ILE A 14 -88.73 32.91 30.33
N SER A 15 -87.63 32.20 30.58
CA SER A 15 -87.37 31.50 31.86
C SER A 15 -85.89 31.26 32.15
N THR A 16 -84.99 31.51 31.18
CA THR A 16 -83.54 31.61 31.43
C THR A 16 -83.17 32.93 32.11
N LEU A 17 -83.57 33.12 33.38
CA LEU A 17 -82.94 34.12 34.23
C LEU A 17 -82.97 33.77 35.73
N PHE A 18 -81.80 33.29 36.18
CA PHE A 18 -81.16 33.55 37.48
C PHE A 18 -81.52 32.75 38.76
N ALA A 19 -80.45 32.12 39.25
CA ALA A 19 -79.95 32.16 40.64
C ALA A 19 -80.26 31.01 41.62
N LEU A 20 -79.24 30.15 41.78
CA LEU A 20 -78.61 29.76 43.06
C LEU A 20 -79.50 29.31 44.24
N LYS A 21 -79.52 27.99 44.50
CA LYS A 21 -79.09 27.28 45.74
C LYS A 21 -79.62 25.83 45.74
N CYS A 22 -78.77 24.81 45.62
CA CYS A 22 -77.99 24.13 46.68
C CYS A 22 -78.64 22.84 47.23
N PHE A 23 -77.94 21.72 46.99
CA PHE A 23 -77.88 20.48 47.78
C PHE A 23 -79.14 19.62 48.08
N ALA A 24 -79.10 18.37 47.58
CA ALA A 24 -79.15 17.17 48.43
C ALA A 24 -78.43 15.98 47.74
N LEU A 25 -77.56 15.26 48.47
CA LEU A 25 -76.88 14.04 47.99
C LEU A 25 -77.76 12.79 48.16
N LYS A 26 -77.48 11.72 47.37
CA LYS A 26 -76.84 10.49 47.91
C LYS A 26 -76.51 9.42 46.85
N LYS A 27 -75.20 9.11 46.79
CA LYS A 27 -74.56 7.79 46.62
C LYS A 27 -75.35 6.66 45.90
N ASN A 28 -74.89 6.31 44.69
CA ASN A 28 -75.08 4.96 44.14
C ASN A 28 -73.81 4.14 44.42
N TYR A 29 -73.85 3.28 45.44
CA TYR A 29 -72.92 2.16 45.61
C TYR A 29 -73.76 0.87 45.64
N MET A 30 -73.34 -0.16 44.91
CA MET A 30 -73.89 -1.50 45.09
C MET A 30 -73.22 -2.12 46.31
N TYR A 31 -73.96 -2.27 47.40
CA TYR A 31 -73.45 -2.85 48.65
C TYR A 31 -73.94 -4.28 48.75
N VAL A 32 -73.02 -5.26 48.66
CA VAL A 32 -73.34 -6.66 48.99
C VAL A 32 -73.41 -6.77 50.52
N GLY A 33 -74.61 -6.55 51.06
CA GLY A 33 -74.94 -6.79 52.46
C GLY A 33 -75.14 -8.28 52.74
N GLU A 34 -75.06 -8.66 54.01
CA GLU A 34 -75.44 -10.01 54.46
C GLU A 34 -76.91 -10.27 54.11
N GLY A 35 -77.19 -11.31 53.31
CA GLY A 35 -78.56 -11.78 53.04
C GLY A 35 -78.96 -12.03 51.58
N LEU A 36 -78.11 -11.76 50.58
CA LEU A 36 -78.36 -12.14 49.18
C LEU A 36 -77.59 -13.41 48.81
N HIS A 37 -78.31 -14.54 48.72
CA HIS A 37 -77.77 -15.82 48.27
C HIS A 37 -77.88 -15.96 46.74
N TYR A 38 -76.80 -15.61 46.05
CA TYR A 38 -76.43 -16.29 44.81
C TYR A 38 -75.61 -17.54 45.17
N SER A 39 -75.83 -18.65 44.48
CA SER A 39 -75.17 -19.93 44.79
C SER A 39 -73.65 -19.90 44.58
N THR A 40 -73.19 -19.12 43.60
CA THR A 40 -71.78 -18.89 43.30
C THR A 40 -71.54 -17.46 42.80
N ILE A 41 -70.28 -17.01 42.82
CA ILE A 41 -69.86 -15.76 42.15
C ILE A 41 -69.93 -15.91 40.62
N GLU A 42 -69.78 -17.13 40.11
CA GLU A 42 -70.03 -17.50 38.70
C GLU A 42 -71.47 -17.13 38.26
N ASP A 43 -72.49 -17.46 39.06
CA ASP A 43 -73.89 -17.13 38.75
C ASP A 43 -74.13 -15.61 38.65
N ALA A 44 -73.53 -14.83 39.56
CA ALA A 44 -73.67 -13.37 39.58
C ALA A 44 -72.93 -12.67 38.43
N LEU A 45 -71.78 -13.20 37.99
CA LEU A 45 -71.05 -12.72 36.81
C LEU A 45 -71.80 -13.06 35.51
N GLN A 46 -72.37 -14.27 35.43
CA GLN A 46 -73.15 -14.73 34.29
C GLN A 46 -74.43 -13.90 34.13
N GLU A 47 -75.21 -13.69 35.20
CA GLU A 47 -76.42 -12.82 35.17
C GLU A 47 -76.09 -11.37 34.78
N CYS A 48 -74.91 -10.87 35.16
CA CYS A 48 -74.44 -9.54 34.78
C CYS A 48 -74.00 -9.46 33.30
N THR A 49 -73.62 -10.58 32.69
CA THR A 49 -73.23 -10.64 31.27
C THR A 49 -74.46 -10.82 30.37
N ASP A 50 -75.42 -11.64 30.80
CA ASP A 50 -76.59 -11.99 30.00
C ASP A 50 -77.69 -10.89 29.95
N ASN A 51 -77.73 -9.96 30.93
CA ASN A 51 -78.74 -8.89 30.99
C ASN A 51 -78.32 -7.53 30.39
N PHE A 52 -77.04 -7.31 30.07
CA PHE A 52 -76.51 -5.98 29.71
C PHE A 52 -76.55 -5.65 28.20
N ILE A 53 -77.74 -5.62 27.61
CA ILE A 53 -77.97 -5.14 26.22
C ILE A 53 -78.54 -3.69 26.18
N GLY A 54 -78.88 -3.09 27.33
CA GLY A 54 -79.72 -1.87 27.38
C GLY A 54 -79.19 -0.62 28.08
N LEU A 55 -77.97 -0.58 28.64
CA LEU A 55 -77.50 0.53 29.49
C LEU A 55 -76.12 1.07 29.11
N GLN A 56 -76.07 2.32 28.63
CA GLN A 56 -74.84 3.11 28.54
C GLN A 56 -74.59 3.85 29.88
N ASN A 57 -73.32 3.98 30.27
CA ASN A 57 -72.81 4.69 31.47
C ASN A 57 -73.20 4.09 32.84
N VAL A 58 -72.57 2.96 33.21
CA VAL A 58 -72.55 2.45 34.60
C VAL A 58 -71.12 2.05 34.98
N GLU A 59 -70.59 2.60 36.08
CA GLU A 59 -69.38 2.09 36.74
C GLU A 59 -69.72 0.81 37.53
N THR A 60 -69.24 -0.34 37.09
CA THR A 60 -69.35 -1.60 37.82
C THR A 60 -68.10 -1.84 38.68
N SER A 61 -68.26 -1.74 40.00
CA SER A 61 -67.21 -2.03 40.98
C SER A 61 -67.49 -3.35 41.68
N ILE A 62 -66.55 -4.30 41.61
CA ILE A 62 -66.66 -5.63 42.23
C ILE A 62 -65.95 -5.60 43.60
N PHE A 63 -66.73 -5.71 44.67
CA PHE A 63 -66.23 -5.76 46.05
C PHE A 63 -66.13 -7.21 46.55
N ILE A 64 -64.91 -7.72 46.65
CA ILE A 64 -64.55 -8.96 47.35
C ILE A 64 -64.07 -8.57 48.75
N LYS A 65 -64.90 -8.82 49.77
CA LYS A 65 -64.70 -8.26 51.12
C LYS A 65 -63.51 -8.86 51.89
N SER A 66 -63.08 -10.07 51.53
CA SER A 66 -61.84 -10.75 51.96
C SER A 66 -61.75 -12.13 51.27
N GLY A 67 -60.55 -12.63 50.96
CA GLY A 67 -60.31 -13.97 50.43
C GLY A 67 -59.99 -14.04 48.93
N ILE A 68 -59.27 -15.09 48.53
CA ILE A 68 -58.93 -15.40 47.13
C ILE A 68 -60.10 -16.12 46.46
N TYR A 69 -60.60 -15.58 45.34
CA TYR A 69 -61.63 -16.27 44.55
C TYR A 69 -61.00 -17.37 43.69
N LYS A 70 -61.42 -18.62 43.92
CA LYS A 70 -61.06 -19.79 43.12
C LYS A 70 -62.31 -20.37 42.44
N PRO A 71 -62.52 -20.11 41.14
CA PRO A 71 -63.63 -20.71 40.41
C PRO A 71 -63.41 -22.23 40.25
N GLN A 72 -64.49 -23.00 40.17
CA GLN A 72 -64.38 -24.46 39.99
C GLN A 72 -64.03 -24.84 38.55
N ASN A 73 -64.40 -24.00 37.58
CA ASN A 73 -64.14 -24.17 36.15
C ASN A 73 -63.41 -22.95 35.58
N THR A 74 -62.74 -23.09 34.43
CA THR A 74 -62.11 -21.96 33.74
C THR A 74 -63.18 -20.98 33.27
N LEU A 75 -63.31 -19.85 33.97
CA LEU A 75 -64.17 -18.74 33.56
C LEU A 75 -63.66 -18.17 32.22
N LYS A 76 -64.55 -18.04 31.24
CA LYS A 76 -64.37 -17.21 30.05
C LYS A 76 -65.31 -16.02 30.17
N CYS A 77 -64.77 -14.85 30.50
CA CYS A 77 -65.56 -13.62 30.58
C CYS A 77 -65.22 -12.73 29.39
N THR A 78 -66.25 -12.38 28.61
CA THR A 78 -66.15 -11.55 27.41
C THR A 78 -66.87 -10.23 27.66
N VAL A 79 -66.14 -9.12 27.77
CA VAL A 79 -66.74 -7.86 28.23
C VAL A 79 -66.95 -6.87 27.08
N PHE A 80 -68.19 -6.37 26.98
CA PHE A 80 -68.65 -5.44 25.95
C PHE A 80 -69.24 -4.16 26.59
N GLY A 81 -68.93 -2.98 26.04
CA GLY A 81 -69.51 -1.71 26.48
C GLY A 81 -68.61 -0.50 26.18
N GLU A 82 -69.18 0.66 25.85
CA GLU A 82 -68.39 1.78 25.32
C GLU A 82 -67.72 2.69 26.36
N THR A 83 -68.15 2.65 27.62
CA THR A 83 -67.78 3.64 28.66
C THR A 83 -67.64 3.06 30.07
N SER A 84 -67.10 1.85 30.23
CA SER A 84 -66.91 1.20 31.54
C SER A 84 -65.46 0.76 31.81
N THR A 85 -65.11 0.75 33.10
CA THR A 85 -63.88 0.21 33.70
C THR A 85 -64.26 -0.72 34.83
N ILE A 86 -63.69 -1.93 34.89
CA ILE A 86 -63.91 -2.84 36.02
C ILE A 86 -62.95 -2.48 37.15
N ASN A 87 -63.51 -1.94 38.24
CA ASN A 87 -62.76 -1.69 39.47
C ASN A 87 -62.89 -2.93 40.37
N PHE A 88 -61.77 -3.58 40.66
CA PHE A 88 -61.70 -4.66 41.65
C PHE A 88 -61.29 -4.09 43.00
N ILE A 89 -61.93 -4.55 44.08
CA ILE A 89 -61.52 -4.30 45.47
C ILE A 89 -61.53 -5.68 46.18
N GLY A 90 -60.35 -6.24 46.53
CA GLY A 90 -60.19 -7.66 46.90
C GLY A 90 -58.73 -8.11 47.04
N GLU A 91 -58.48 -9.43 47.17
CA GLU A 91 -57.13 -9.98 47.40
C GLU A 91 -56.54 -10.78 46.20
N GLY A 92 -57.37 -11.33 45.31
CA GLY A 92 -56.86 -12.00 44.10
C GLY A 92 -57.87 -12.79 43.27
N ILE A 93 -57.45 -13.17 42.05
CA ILE A 93 -58.22 -13.95 41.06
C ILE A 93 -57.34 -15.12 40.57
N ASP A 94 -57.92 -16.32 40.51
CA ASP A 94 -57.28 -17.59 40.11
C ASP A 94 -58.02 -18.18 38.87
N LYS A 95 -57.33 -18.87 37.96
CA LYS A 95 -57.89 -19.69 36.84
C LYS A 95 -58.96 -19.04 35.94
N THR A 96 -58.64 -17.95 35.25
CA THR A 96 -59.60 -17.25 34.37
C THR A 96 -58.99 -16.87 33.01
N ILE A 97 -59.82 -16.88 31.95
CA ILE A 97 -59.54 -16.26 30.65
C ILE A 97 -60.38 -14.98 30.54
N LEU A 98 -59.72 -13.83 30.39
CA LEU A 98 -60.37 -12.53 30.21
C LEU A 98 -60.18 -12.05 28.76
N GLU A 99 -61.29 -11.79 28.06
CA GLU A 99 -61.29 -11.30 26.67
C GLU A 99 -62.03 -9.96 26.54
N CYS A 100 -61.35 -8.97 25.95
CA CYS A 100 -61.82 -7.59 25.85
C CYS A 100 -62.12 -7.22 24.39
N HIS A 101 -63.37 -6.87 24.05
CA HIS A 101 -63.72 -6.44 22.69
C HIS A 101 -63.88 -4.92 22.56
N SER A 102 -64.74 -4.29 23.38
CA SER A 102 -65.14 -2.88 23.18
C SER A 102 -64.96 -1.94 24.37
N LEU A 103 -64.45 -2.44 25.51
CA LEU A 103 -64.16 -1.62 26.69
C LEU A 103 -63.08 -0.56 26.45
N ASN A 104 -63.03 0.40 27.39
CA ASN A 104 -61.92 1.32 27.50
C ASN A 104 -60.74 0.73 28.32
N ARG A 105 -60.94 0.06 29.45
CA ARG A 105 -59.85 -0.64 30.18
C ARG A 105 -60.35 -1.93 30.80
N LEU A 106 -59.54 -2.99 30.81
CA LEU A 106 -59.93 -4.29 31.38
C LEU A 106 -59.81 -4.28 32.92
N ILE A 107 -58.69 -3.80 33.48
CA ILE A 107 -58.47 -3.70 34.93
C ILE A 107 -57.94 -2.30 35.29
N ALA A 108 -58.63 -1.59 36.18
CA ALA A 108 -58.17 -0.33 36.76
C ALA A 108 -58.09 -0.44 38.30
N LEU A 109 -56.90 -0.23 38.85
CA LEU A 109 -56.64 -0.22 40.30
C LEU A 109 -56.26 1.20 40.75
N GLN A 110 -57.26 2.06 40.86
CA GLN A 110 -57.11 3.40 41.44
C GLN A 110 -57.30 3.36 42.95
N ILE A 111 -56.20 3.49 43.69
CA ILE A 111 -56.15 3.24 45.12
C ILE A 111 -55.68 4.51 45.86
N GLY A 112 -56.47 4.94 46.85
CA GLY A 112 -56.17 6.08 47.73
C GLY A 112 -55.06 5.77 48.75
N GLU A 113 -54.53 6.81 49.42
CA GLU A 113 -53.31 6.66 50.24
C GLU A 113 -53.41 5.62 51.37
N GLU A 114 -54.62 5.37 51.87
CA GLU A 114 -54.94 4.43 52.96
C GLU A 114 -54.54 2.96 52.67
N TYR A 115 -54.35 2.60 51.40
CA TYR A 115 -54.15 1.21 50.95
C TYR A 115 -52.81 0.99 50.21
N LYS A 116 -51.82 1.89 50.37
CA LYS A 116 -50.47 1.74 49.76
C LYS A 116 -49.76 0.42 50.10
N HIS A 117 -50.16 -0.26 51.18
CA HIS A 117 -49.59 -1.54 51.61
C HIS A 117 -50.37 -2.78 51.10
N HIS A 118 -51.47 -2.60 50.37
CA HIS A 118 -52.29 -3.72 49.90
C HIS A 118 -51.61 -4.48 48.76
N SER A 119 -51.78 -5.81 48.72
CA SER A 119 -51.15 -6.68 47.71
C SER A 119 -52.20 -7.51 46.96
N TRP A 120 -52.14 -7.43 45.64
CA TRP A 120 -52.99 -8.14 44.69
C TRP A 120 -52.24 -9.32 44.09
N SER A 121 -52.90 -10.47 43.96
CA SER A 121 -52.29 -11.64 43.28
C SER A 121 -53.19 -12.23 42.21
N PHE A 122 -52.64 -12.36 41.00
CA PHE A 122 -53.25 -12.99 39.83
C PHE A 122 -52.46 -14.25 39.49
N LYS A 123 -53.15 -15.40 39.33
CA LYS A 123 -52.51 -16.70 39.08
C LYS A 123 -53.18 -17.49 37.95
N ASP A 124 -52.36 -18.24 37.20
CA ASP A 124 -52.77 -19.26 36.21
C ASP A 124 -53.83 -18.76 35.20
N MET A 125 -53.55 -17.65 34.51
CA MET A 125 -54.56 -16.89 33.77
C MET A 125 -54.07 -16.40 32.39
N THR A 126 -54.99 -16.24 31.43
CA THR A 126 -54.71 -15.61 30.13
C THR A 126 -55.54 -14.33 29.98
N ILE A 127 -54.87 -13.23 29.64
CA ILE A 127 -55.43 -11.89 29.47
C ILE A 127 -55.27 -11.50 28.01
N LYS A 128 -56.39 -11.34 27.29
CA LYS A 128 -56.35 -10.79 25.93
C LYS A 128 -56.47 -9.28 25.93
N GLY A 129 -55.70 -8.62 25.08
CA GLY A 129 -55.74 -7.18 24.86
C GLY A 129 -57.08 -6.69 24.29
N CYS A 130 -57.32 -5.39 24.41
CA CYS A 130 -58.52 -4.74 23.90
C CYS A 130 -58.31 -4.25 22.45
N GLN A 131 -59.37 -4.26 21.63
CA GLN A 131 -59.31 -3.74 20.24
C GLN A 131 -59.36 -2.19 20.17
N ARG A 132 -59.76 -1.50 21.24
CA ARG A 132 -59.75 -0.02 21.32
C ARG A 132 -58.39 0.52 21.81
N LYS A 133 -58.15 1.83 21.62
CA LYS A 133 -56.86 2.53 21.82
C LYS A 133 -56.34 2.67 23.26
N ILE A 134 -56.61 1.73 24.16
CA ILE A 134 -56.51 1.95 25.62
C ILE A 134 -56.09 0.64 26.34
N GLU A 135 -55.40 0.75 27.47
CA GLU A 135 -54.59 -0.32 28.09
C GLU A 135 -55.36 -1.48 28.76
N SER A 136 -54.68 -2.62 28.98
CA SER A 136 -55.28 -3.79 29.64
C SER A 136 -55.29 -3.68 31.17
N ILE A 137 -54.17 -3.29 31.80
CA ILE A 137 -54.08 -3.13 33.26
C ILE A 137 -53.44 -1.77 33.60
N ASN A 138 -54.04 -1.00 34.52
CA ASN A 138 -53.45 0.22 35.08
C ASN A 138 -53.53 0.21 36.62
N VAL A 139 -52.42 0.45 37.33
CA VAL A 139 -52.30 0.39 38.80
C VAL A 139 -51.64 1.65 39.37
N ASN A 140 -52.32 2.37 40.26
CA ASN A 140 -51.85 3.68 40.78
C ASN A 140 -51.17 3.63 42.17
N SER A 141 -51.36 2.57 42.95
CA SER A 141 -50.62 2.32 44.21
C SER A 141 -50.84 0.88 44.70
N GLY A 142 -50.06 0.43 45.68
CA GLY A 142 -50.09 -0.95 46.19
C GLY A 142 -49.10 -1.88 45.48
N THR A 143 -49.19 -3.18 45.73
CA THR A 143 -48.33 -4.20 45.09
C THR A 143 -49.16 -5.15 44.23
N ILE A 144 -48.75 -5.41 42.99
CA ILE A 144 -49.40 -6.40 42.11
C ILE A 144 -48.46 -7.58 41.83
N ASN A 145 -48.96 -8.81 41.97
CA ASN A 145 -48.24 -10.05 41.70
C ASN A 145 -48.93 -10.80 40.55
N PHE A 146 -48.17 -11.17 39.54
CA PHE A 146 -48.56 -12.02 38.42
C PHE A 146 -47.75 -13.31 38.47
N GLU A 147 -48.40 -14.46 38.60
CA GLU A 147 -47.76 -15.79 38.55
C GLU A 147 -48.40 -16.64 37.44
N ASN A 148 -47.59 -17.16 36.51
CA ASN A 148 -48.07 -17.99 35.38
C ASN A 148 -49.12 -17.29 34.50
N ILE A 149 -48.87 -16.04 34.13
CA ILE A 149 -49.82 -15.19 33.40
C ILE A 149 -49.41 -15.05 31.93
N LYS A 150 -50.37 -15.17 31.01
CA LYS A 150 -50.15 -14.96 29.58
C LYS A 150 -50.93 -13.74 29.07
N PHE A 151 -50.23 -12.76 28.51
CA PHE A 151 -50.80 -11.60 27.81
C PHE A 151 -50.72 -11.80 26.29
N THR A 152 -51.82 -11.55 25.56
CA THR A 152 -51.87 -11.67 24.08
C THR A 152 -52.78 -10.62 23.42
N GLY A 153 -52.41 -10.02 22.29
CA GLY A 153 -53.37 -9.37 21.39
C GLY A 153 -53.73 -7.92 21.71
N ASN A 154 -52.83 -7.10 22.27
CA ASN A 154 -53.09 -5.67 22.42
C ASN A 154 -52.70 -4.90 21.14
N GLU A 155 -53.70 -4.41 20.41
CA GLU A 155 -53.51 -3.75 19.11
C GLU A 155 -53.07 -2.28 19.21
N ASN A 156 -53.35 -1.56 20.30
CA ASN A 156 -53.22 -0.09 20.32
C ASN A 156 -52.64 0.53 21.62
N ALA A 157 -52.44 -0.22 22.72
CA ALA A 157 -52.00 0.32 24.02
C ALA A 157 -51.08 -0.62 24.82
N GLY A 158 -50.60 -0.19 25.98
CA GLY A 158 -49.77 -1.03 26.86
C GLY A 158 -50.53 -2.19 27.51
N ALA A 159 -49.86 -3.30 27.79
CA ALA A 159 -50.48 -4.44 28.47
C ALA A 159 -50.58 -4.22 29.99
N VAL A 160 -49.52 -3.72 30.65
CA VAL A 160 -49.55 -3.34 32.07
C VAL A 160 -48.90 -1.97 32.29
N ILE A 161 -49.62 -1.07 32.95
CA ILE A 161 -49.14 0.27 33.34
C ILE A 161 -49.11 0.37 34.87
N LEU A 162 -47.97 0.77 35.44
CA LEU A 162 -47.77 0.98 36.87
C LEU A 162 -47.39 2.43 37.16
N GLU A 163 -48.25 3.15 37.87
CA GLU A 163 -48.13 4.59 38.16
C GLU A 163 -47.87 4.88 39.66
N ARG A 164 -47.29 6.05 39.93
CA ARG A 164 -47.07 6.66 41.25
C ARG A 164 -46.29 5.80 42.25
N THR A 165 -46.98 4.93 43.02
CA THR A 165 -46.40 4.16 44.15
C THR A 165 -46.68 2.66 44.03
N ALA A 166 -46.97 2.19 42.81
CA ALA A 166 -47.21 0.79 42.53
C ALA A 166 -45.91 -0.03 42.46
N ASN A 167 -45.85 -1.14 43.19
CA ASN A 167 -44.85 -2.22 43.02
C ASN A 167 -45.43 -3.32 42.12
N GLY A 168 -44.58 -4.03 41.37
CA GLY A 168 -45.01 -5.08 40.44
C GLY A 168 -44.09 -6.30 40.46
N ASN A 169 -44.64 -7.49 40.67
CA ASN A 169 -43.91 -8.76 40.62
C ASN A 169 -44.49 -9.62 39.49
N PHE A 170 -43.69 -9.92 38.48
CA PHE A 170 -44.02 -10.78 37.35
C PHE A 170 -43.18 -12.05 37.45
N ASN A 171 -43.81 -13.22 37.61
CA ASN A 171 -43.12 -14.50 37.69
C ASN A 171 -43.73 -15.48 36.68
N ASN A 172 -42.90 -16.09 35.84
CA ASN A 172 -43.33 -16.96 34.74
C ASN A 172 -44.43 -16.30 33.88
N THR A 173 -44.27 -15.01 33.57
CA THR A 173 -45.23 -14.24 32.78
C THR A 173 -44.79 -14.23 31.32
N ILE A 174 -45.73 -14.47 30.40
CA ILE A 174 -45.49 -14.51 28.96
C ILE A 174 -46.28 -13.40 28.29
N PHE A 175 -45.59 -12.45 27.67
CA PHE A 175 -46.17 -11.47 26.76
C PHE A 175 -45.83 -11.90 25.34
N ILE A 176 -46.86 -12.15 24.54
CA ILE A 176 -46.78 -12.30 23.10
C ILE A 176 -47.86 -11.43 22.45
N ASP A 177 -47.86 -11.37 21.13
CA ASP A 177 -48.98 -10.89 20.34
C ASP A 177 -49.41 -9.41 20.56
N ASN A 178 -48.53 -8.53 21.04
CA ASN A 178 -48.81 -7.09 21.18
C ASN A 178 -48.25 -6.31 19.97
N TYR A 179 -49.06 -5.44 19.38
CA TYR A 179 -48.79 -4.85 18.05
C TYR A 179 -48.35 -3.38 18.08
N GLU A 180 -49.03 -2.53 18.86
CA GLU A 180 -48.62 -1.12 19.02
C GLU A 180 -48.02 -0.84 20.42
N GLY A 181 -48.11 -1.74 21.41
CA GLY A 181 -47.95 -1.48 22.86
C GLY A 181 -46.61 -1.86 23.52
N PRO A 182 -46.17 -1.18 24.61
CA PRO A 182 -45.24 -1.81 25.53
C PRO A 182 -45.95 -2.93 26.28
N ASN A 183 -45.20 -3.99 26.55
CA ASN A 183 -45.66 -5.04 27.46
C ASN A 183 -45.82 -4.46 28.88
N ILE A 184 -44.88 -3.61 29.30
CA ILE A 184 -44.89 -2.98 30.63
C ILE A 184 -44.50 -1.49 30.51
N GLU A 185 -45.33 -0.60 31.05
CA GLU A 185 -45.08 0.84 31.16
C GLU A 185 -44.96 1.25 32.64
N LEU A 186 -43.87 1.93 32.99
CA LEU A 186 -43.48 2.23 34.38
C LEU A 186 -43.36 3.74 34.59
N SER A 187 -44.32 4.29 35.33
CA SER A 187 -44.43 5.70 35.74
C SER A 187 -44.59 5.82 37.26
N THR A 188 -43.83 5.00 38.00
CA THR A 188 -43.92 4.77 39.45
C THR A 188 -42.58 5.09 40.16
N ASN A 189 -42.56 5.02 41.49
CA ASN A 189 -41.36 4.98 42.34
C ASN A 189 -41.21 3.66 43.12
N GLY A 190 -42.01 2.65 42.75
CA GLY A 190 -41.97 1.32 43.36
C GLY A 190 -40.86 0.40 42.83
N ILE A 191 -40.81 -0.79 43.42
CA ILE A 191 -39.91 -1.88 43.04
C ILE A 191 -40.64 -2.81 42.06
N ILE A 192 -40.01 -3.06 40.92
CA ILE A 192 -40.51 -3.96 39.87
C ILE A 192 -39.57 -5.17 39.75
N ASN A 193 -40.11 -6.38 39.86
CA ASN A 193 -39.39 -7.64 39.68
C ASN A 193 -40.00 -8.42 38.51
N ILE A 194 -39.19 -8.83 37.54
CA ILE A 194 -39.56 -9.68 36.40
C ILE A 194 -38.68 -10.94 36.47
N LYS A 195 -39.29 -12.11 36.66
CA LYS A 195 -38.59 -13.39 36.85
C LYS A 195 -39.13 -14.46 35.92
N ASN A 196 -38.24 -15.28 35.35
CA ASN A 196 -38.59 -16.44 34.53
C ASN A 196 -39.56 -16.13 33.37
N SER A 197 -39.55 -14.88 32.86
CA SER A 197 -40.62 -14.33 32.03
C SER A 197 -40.17 -14.15 30.57
N LYS A 198 -41.12 -14.19 29.63
CA LYS A 198 -40.86 -13.95 28.20
C LYS A 198 -41.59 -12.71 27.73
N LEU A 199 -40.86 -11.74 27.18
CA LEU A 199 -41.39 -10.52 26.60
C LEU A 199 -41.04 -10.52 25.10
N LEU A 200 -41.97 -10.95 24.27
CA LEU A 200 -41.76 -11.12 22.83
C LEU A 200 -42.62 -10.12 22.04
N GLY A 201 -41.99 -9.33 21.18
CA GLY A 201 -42.65 -8.55 20.13
C GLY A 201 -43.03 -9.43 18.93
N PHE A 202 -43.97 -8.99 18.11
CA PHE A 202 -44.58 -9.85 17.07
C PHE A 202 -43.65 -10.08 15.86
N PRO A 203 -43.38 -11.33 15.44
CA PRO A 203 -42.62 -11.64 14.23
C PRO A 203 -43.33 -11.37 12.87
N SER A 204 -44.39 -10.55 12.80
CA SER A 204 -45.13 -10.33 11.54
C SER A 204 -46.08 -9.10 11.51
N CYS A 205 -45.57 -7.87 11.32
CA CYS A 205 -46.39 -6.77 10.77
C CYS A 205 -46.57 -6.99 9.24
N PHE A 206 -47.40 -7.94 8.79
CA PHE A 206 -47.65 -8.18 7.35
C PHE A 206 -48.54 -7.06 6.76
N ASN A 207 -47.99 -6.30 5.80
CA ASN A 207 -48.61 -5.29 4.92
C ASN A 207 -49.61 -4.26 5.51
N GLU A 208 -49.32 -2.98 5.25
CA GLU A 208 -50.27 -1.85 5.28
C GLU A 208 -50.87 -1.42 6.65
N ASN A 209 -50.06 -1.37 7.71
CA ASN A 209 -50.45 -0.62 8.92
C ASN A 209 -49.36 0.38 9.36
N LYS A 210 -49.65 1.69 9.24
CA LYS A 210 -48.71 2.81 9.49
C LYS A 210 -48.41 3.07 10.98
N LYS A 211 -48.31 2.01 11.78
CA LYS A 211 -48.22 2.08 13.24
C LYS A 211 -47.60 0.82 13.87
N CYS A 212 -46.40 0.42 13.51
CA CYS A 212 -45.62 -0.45 14.40
C CYS A 212 -44.67 0.47 15.21
N LYS A 213 -45.13 0.94 16.39
CA LYS A 213 -44.39 1.80 17.33
C LYS A 213 -44.18 1.07 18.68
N ARG A 214 -43.25 1.56 19.51
CA ARG A 214 -43.03 1.30 20.97
C ARG A 214 -41.97 0.23 21.37
N ASN A 215 -41.50 0.35 22.62
CA ASN A 215 -40.51 -0.50 23.33
C ASN A 215 -41.20 -1.67 24.06
N LEU A 216 -40.53 -2.79 24.37
CA LEU A 216 -41.17 -3.88 25.16
C LEU A 216 -41.39 -3.50 26.63
N ILE A 217 -40.37 -2.96 27.31
CA ILE A 217 -40.47 -2.32 28.63
C ILE A 217 -40.15 -0.84 28.46
N ASN A 218 -40.97 0.04 29.03
CA ASN A 218 -40.81 1.49 28.92
C ASN A 218 -40.89 2.17 30.30
N ILE A 219 -39.83 2.85 30.73
CA ILE A 219 -39.80 3.63 31.99
C ILE A 219 -39.86 5.12 31.65
N LEU A 220 -41.04 5.71 31.86
CA LEU A 220 -41.37 7.12 31.61
C LEU A 220 -41.53 7.93 32.92
N SER A 221 -41.01 7.40 34.03
CA SER A 221 -41.24 7.98 35.34
C SER A 221 -40.55 9.33 35.55
N LYS A 222 -41.24 10.24 36.25
CA LYS A 222 -40.60 11.41 36.87
C LYS A 222 -39.85 11.04 38.15
N ASP A 223 -40.16 9.86 38.70
CA ASP A 223 -39.77 9.38 40.02
C ASP A 223 -38.92 8.09 39.96
N ARG A 224 -38.35 7.71 41.11
CA ARG A 224 -37.23 6.76 41.23
C ARG A 224 -37.65 5.29 41.13
N VAL A 225 -37.68 4.69 39.94
CA VAL A 225 -37.92 3.24 39.75
C VAL A 225 -36.71 2.37 40.13
N ILE A 226 -36.97 1.22 40.75
CA ILE A 226 -36.02 0.09 40.87
C ILE A 226 -36.57 -1.08 40.03
N LEU A 227 -35.81 -1.56 39.05
CA LEU A 227 -36.22 -2.67 38.16
C LEU A 227 -35.22 -3.83 38.25
N ASN A 228 -35.72 -5.03 38.56
CA ASN A 228 -34.98 -6.28 38.59
C ASN A 228 -35.52 -7.23 37.51
N ILE A 229 -34.67 -7.72 36.61
CA ILE A 229 -34.98 -8.73 35.58
C ILE A 229 -34.09 -9.95 35.82
N GLU A 230 -34.68 -11.14 35.93
CA GLU A 230 -33.97 -12.40 36.21
C GLU A 230 -34.51 -13.55 35.36
N ASN A 231 -33.62 -14.39 34.81
CA ASN A 231 -33.97 -15.59 34.03
C ASN A 231 -34.98 -15.33 32.89
N SER A 232 -34.93 -14.16 32.23
CA SER A 232 -36.00 -13.70 31.33
C SER A 232 -35.53 -13.49 29.89
N GLU A 233 -36.44 -13.64 28.93
CA GLU A 233 -36.19 -13.59 27.48
C GLU A 233 -36.88 -12.36 26.87
N LEU A 234 -36.14 -11.54 26.13
CA LEU A 234 -36.63 -10.32 25.50
C LEU A 234 -36.21 -10.27 24.01
N ALA A 235 -37.17 -10.14 23.10
CA ALA A 235 -36.94 -10.13 21.64
C ALA A 235 -37.97 -9.27 20.89
N ASN A 236 -37.56 -8.52 19.86
CA ASN A 236 -38.46 -7.60 19.13
C ASN A 236 -38.15 -7.53 17.61
N THR A 237 -39.09 -7.90 16.73
CA THR A 237 -38.77 -8.30 15.33
C THR A 237 -39.59 -7.62 14.21
N PHE A 238 -39.09 -6.53 13.61
CA PHE A 238 -39.60 -5.97 12.33
C PHE A 238 -38.64 -4.90 11.73
N PHE A 239 -38.67 -4.48 10.45
CA PHE A 239 -38.44 -5.15 9.14
C PHE A 239 -37.98 -4.07 8.12
N ASN A 240 -37.43 -4.48 6.96
CA ASN A 240 -36.94 -3.70 5.77
C ASN A 240 -36.40 -2.26 5.94
N ALA A 241 -35.13 -2.04 5.60
CA ALA A 241 -34.39 -0.80 5.81
C ALA A 241 -34.63 0.34 4.78
N GLU A 242 -35.80 0.39 4.12
CA GLU A 242 -36.07 1.27 2.97
C GLU A 242 -37.32 2.16 3.09
N ASP A 243 -37.96 2.27 4.27
CA ASP A 243 -39.10 3.19 4.45
C ASP A 243 -38.62 4.59 4.91
N PRO A 244 -38.65 5.63 4.05
CA PRO A 244 -38.20 6.99 4.40
C PRO A 244 -39.20 7.76 5.28
N SER A 245 -40.26 7.12 5.78
CA SER A 245 -41.28 7.77 6.63
C SER A 245 -41.02 7.66 8.14
N LEU A 246 -40.02 6.88 8.57
CA LEU A 246 -39.57 6.84 9.97
C LEU A 246 -38.69 8.07 10.26
N SER A 247 -39.24 9.04 11.00
CA SER A 247 -38.48 10.21 11.47
C SER A 247 -37.35 9.80 12.40
N GLU A 248 -36.23 10.54 12.37
CA GLU A 248 -34.99 10.33 13.15
C GLU A 248 -35.21 10.17 14.68
N ASN A 249 -36.37 10.58 15.18
CA ASN A 249 -36.73 10.62 16.61
C ASN A 249 -37.44 9.35 17.15
N GLU A 250 -37.72 8.32 16.34
CA GLU A 250 -38.39 7.11 16.84
C GLU A 250 -37.39 6.08 17.41
N VAL A 251 -37.42 5.89 18.73
CA VAL A 251 -36.52 5.04 19.53
C VAL A 251 -37.21 3.70 19.84
N ILE A 252 -36.67 2.58 19.35
CA ILE A 252 -37.24 1.22 19.55
C ILE A 252 -36.22 0.30 20.24
N SER A 253 -36.52 -0.12 21.47
CA SER A 253 -35.67 -0.93 22.35
C SER A 253 -36.45 -2.07 23.05
N ASN A 254 -35.74 -3.07 23.59
CA ASN A 254 -36.38 -4.08 24.46
C ASN A 254 -36.63 -3.47 25.85
N LEU A 255 -35.69 -2.68 26.36
CA LEU A 255 -35.81 -1.92 27.60
C LEU A 255 -35.44 -0.45 27.35
N GLY A 256 -36.44 0.42 27.32
CA GLY A 256 -36.26 1.87 27.30
C GLY A 256 -36.45 2.45 28.70
N ALA A 257 -35.50 3.22 29.23
CA ALA A 257 -35.65 3.84 30.53
C ALA A 257 -35.11 5.28 30.61
N SER A 258 -35.85 6.14 31.32
CA SER A 258 -35.44 7.50 31.66
C SER A 258 -35.61 7.76 33.16
N ASN A 259 -34.68 8.52 33.77
CA ASN A 259 -34.77 9.02 35.15
C ASN A 259 -35.02 7.95 36.27
N PHE A 260 -34.47 6.75 36.13
CA PHE A 260 -34.58 5.64 37.09
C PHE A 260 -33.56 5.75 38.24
N ASN A 261 -33.62 4.84 39.22
CA ASN A 261 -32.64 4.75 40.31
C ASN A 261 -31.65 3.59 40.11
N SER A 262 -32.14 2.38 39.87
CA SER A 262 -31.28 1.23 39.62
C SER A 262 -31.96 0.18 38.74
N ILE A 263 -31.21 -0.40 37.82
CA ILE A 263 -31.65 -1.50 36.96
C ILE A 263 -30.70 -2.69 37.14
N ILE A 264 -31.24 -3.86 37.50
CA ILE A 264 -30.46 -5.08 37.70
C ILE A 264 -30.99 -6.16 36.75
N ILE A 265 -30.11 -6.72 35.92
CA ILE A 265 -30.44 -7.76 34.93
C ILE A 265 -29.54 -8.96 35.20
N LYS A 266 -30.12 -10.17 35.31
CA LYS A 266 -29.40 -11.41 35.62
C LYS A 266 -29.88 -12.57 34.75
N ASN A 267 -28.96 -13.42 34.31
CA ASN A 267 -29.27 -14.72 33.67
C ASN A 267 -30.26 -14.61 32.49
N SER A 268 -30.24 -13.49 31.76
CA SER A 268 -31.31 -13.14 30.80
C SER A 268 -30.81 -13.18 29.35
N LEU A 269 -31.74 -13.20 28.39
CA LEU A 269 -31.45 -13.27 26.96
C LEU A 269 -32.12 -12.12 26.21
N PHE A 270 -31.32 -11.27 25.56
CA PHE A 270 -31.76 -10.19 24.68
C PHE A 270 -31.41 -10.58 23.24
N HIS A 271 -32.38 -10.91 22.40
CA HIS A 271 -32.05 -11.48 21.09
C HIS A 271 -32.98 -11.13 19.93
N ASN A 272 -32.44 -11.26 18.72
CA ASN A 272 -33.13 -11.04 17.45
C ASN A 272 -33.80 -9.64 17.36
N SER A 273 -33.30 -8.64 18.09
CA SER A 273 -33.88 -7.30 18.07
C SER A 273 -33.36 -6.46 16.90
N MET A 274 -34.27 -5.88 16.11
CA MET A 274 -33.94 -4.89 15.08
C MET A 274 -34.31 -3.48 15.58
N ILE A 275 -33.34 -2.58 15.60
CA ILE A 275 -33.34 -1.33 16.36
C ILE A 275 -32.98 -0.16 15.44
N THR A 276 -33.58 1.01 15.67
CA THR A 276 -33.25 2.26 14.97
C THR A 276 -32.12 3.00 15.71
N ASN A 277 -32.45 4.12 16.38
CA ASN A 277 -31.53 5.01 17.08
C ASN A 277 -31.43 4.70 18.59
N SER A 278 -31.41 3.42 18.97
CA SER A 278 -31.31 3.00 20.38
C SER A 278 -30.38 1.79 20.54
N GLY A 279 -30.43 1.12 21.69
CA GLY A 279 -29.98 -0.27 21.84
C GLY A 279 -31.07 -1.20 22.37
N ALA A 280 -30.78 -2.50 22.42
CA ALA A 280 -31.68 -3.50 23.03
C ALA A 280 -32.01 -3.10 24.49
N ILE A 281 -31.04 -2.55 25.19
CA ILE A 281 -31.22 -1.69 26.37
C ILE A 281 -30.89 -0.25 25.97
N SER A 282 -31.76 0.71 26.27
CA SER A 282 -31.58 2.13 25.98
C SER A 282 -31.96 2.97 27.20
N VAL A 283 -30.99 3.66 27.80
CA VAL A 283 -31.13 4.29 29.13
C VAL A 283 -30.61 5.72 29.15
N THR A 284 -31.33 6.65 29.79
CA THR A 284 -30.95 8.07 29.87
C THR A 284 -31.16 8.68 31.27
N CYS A 285 -30.24 9.54 31.71
CA CYS A 285 -30.38 10.30 32.96
C CYS A 285 -29.73 11.69 32.89
N TRP A 286 -30.56 12.73 33.11
CA TRP A 286 -30.16 14.14 33.01
C TRP A 286 -30.14 14.88 34.36
N LYS A 287 -30.30 14.16 35.48
CA LYS A 287 -30.43 14.76 36.82
C LYS A 287 -29.12 14.64 37.60
N THR A 288 -28.56 15.77 38.02
CA THR A 288 -27.28 15.87 38.74
C THR A 288 -27.28 15.30 40.16
N ASN A 289 -28.44 15.22 40.81
CA ASN A 289 -28.56 14.88 42.23
C ASN A 289 -28.46 13.37 42.55
N ILE A 290 -28.38 12.49 41.55
CA ILE A 290 -28.40 11.03 41.70
C ILE A 290 -27.52 10.41 40.60
N ILE A 291 -26.71 9.41 40.96
CA ILE A 291 -26.00 8.57 39.99
C ILE A 291 -26.78 7.25 39.87
N PRO A 292 -27.56 7.03 38.79
CA PRO A 292 -28.24 5.76 38.60
C PRO A 292 -27.24 4.66 38.23
N GLU A 293 -27.49 3.46 38.76
CA GLU A 293 -26.62 2.30 38.57
C GLU A 293 -27.33 1.22 37.75
N ILE A 294 -26.62 0.68 36.76
CA ILE A 294 -27.08 -0.45 35.95
C ILE A 294 -26.09 -1.60 36.13
N TYR A 295 -26.62 -2.75 36.52
CA TYR A 295 -25.86 -3.97 36.67
C TYR A 295 -26.42 -5.08 35.78
N ILE A 296 -25.58 -5.64 34.92
CA ILE A 296 -25.94 -6.72 34.00
C ILE A 296 -25.00 -7.90 34.29
N TYR A 297 -25.55 -9.03 34.71
CA TYR A 297 -24.80 -10.24 35.07
C TYR A 297 -25.23 -11.43 34.22
N ASN A 298 -24.27 -12.24 33.76
CA ASN A 298 -24.51 -13.54 33.10
C ASN A 298 -25.64 -13.47 32.04
N THR A 299 -25.62 -12.44 31.21
CA THR A 299 -26.70 -12.09 30.27
C THR A 299 -26.16 -12.17 28.84
N THR A 300 -26.96 -12.74 27.94
CA THR A 300 -26.59 -12.94 26.54
C THR A 300 -27.30 -11.95 25.64
N PHE A 301 -26.54 -11.23 24.82
CA PHE A 301 -27.03 -10.41 23.72
C PHE A 301 -26.72 -11.14 22.40
N LYS A 302 -27.76 -11.54 21.64
CA LYS A 302 -27.60 -12.38 20.46
C LYS A 302 -28.37 -11.89 19.24
N ASN A 303 -27.73 -11.78 18.07
CA ASN A 303 -28.38 -11.43 16.80
C ASN A 303 -29.11 -10.07 16.83
N ASN A 304 -28.65 -9.09 17.61
CA ASN A 304 -29.27 -7.76 17.65
C ASN A 304 -28.64 -6.84 16.61
N VAL A 305 -29.46 -6.08 15.87
CA VAL A 305 -29.02 -5.22 14.76
C VAL A 305 -29.57 -3.81 14.97
N ALA A 306 -28.73 -2.79 14.91
CA ALA A 306 -29.12 -1.39 15.13
C ALA A 306 -28.55 -0.42 14.09
N TYR A 307 -29.14 0.78 13.96
CA TYR A 307 -28.44 1.90 13.34
C TYR A 307 -27.38 2.46 14.30
N GLN A 308 -27.75 2.79 15.54
CA GLN A 308 -26.80 3.31 16.56
C GLN A 308 -26.17 2.21 17.43
N ALA A 309 -26.85 1.68 18.45
CA ALA A 309 -26.25 0.77 19.42
C ALA A 309 -26.81 -0.66 19.31
N ALA A 310 -26.02 -1.68 19.02
CA ALA A 310 -26.59 -3.02 18.80
C ALA A 310 -27.17 -3.65 20.09
N ALA A 311 -26.51 -3.46 21.24
CA ALA A 311 -26.90 -4.05 22.51
C ALA A 311 -27.31 -3.01 23.56
N ILE A 312 -26.47 -1.99 23.82
CA ILE A 312 -26.68 -1.06 24.94
C ILE A 312 -26.40 0.38 24.50
N ARG A 313 -27.41 1.26 24.60
CA ARG A 313 -27.26 2.73 24.49
C ARG A 313 -27.41 3.36 25.88
N THR A 314 -26.48 4.20 26.26
CA THR A 314 -26.50 5.00 27.49
C THR A 314 -26.41 6.49 27.15
N ALA A 315 -27.02 7.38 27.94
CA ALA A 315 -26.84 8.83 27.80
C ALA A 315 -26.96 9.57 29.15
N GLY A 316 -26.14 10.60 29.33
CA GLY A 316 -26.07 11.38 30.58
C GLY A 316 -25.36 10.66 31.72
N TYR A 317 -25.50 11.18 32.95
CA TYR A 317 -24.69 10.75 34.11
C TYR A 317 -25.19 9.41 34.69
N LEU A 318 -24.39 8.34 34.58
CA LEU A 318 -24.72 7.01 35.12
C LEU A 318 -23.47 6.12 35.33
N LYS A 319 -23.67 5.00 36.05
CA LYS A 319 -22.70 3.90 36.16
C LYS A 319 -23.25 2.65 35.48
N LEU A 320 -22.48 2.04 34.60
CA LEU A 320 -22.82 0.78 33.92
C LEU A 320 -21.78 -0.29 34.25
N LYS A 321 -22.21 -1.38 34.88
CA LYS A 321 -21.39 -2.56 35.16
C LYS A 321 -21.95 -3.79 34.47
N ILE A 322 -21.10 -4.48 33.70
CA ILE A 322 -21.43 -5.69 32.94
C ILE A 322 -20.45 -6.79 33.35
N GLU A 323 -20.96 -7.93 33.84
CA GLU A 323 -20.14 -9.06 34.28
C GLU A 323 -20.61 -10.38 33.67
N ASP A 324 -19.66 -11.24 33.27
CA ASP A 324 -19.89 -12.59 32.75
C ASP A 324 -20.86 -12.65 31.55
N CYS A 325 -20.92 -11.58 30.73
CA CYS A 325 -21.91 -11.45 29.64
C CYS A 325 -21.37 -11.87 28.27
N TYR A 326 -22.28 -12.37 27.42
CA TYR A 326 -21.95 -12.88 26.07
C TYR A 326 -22.62 -12.02 24.99
N PHE A 327 -21.83 -11.47 24.08
CA PHE A 327 -22.30 -10.68 22.94
C PHE A 327 -21.98 -11.43 21.65
N TYR A 328 -22.93 -12.22 21.16
CA TYR A 328 -22.78 -13.01 19.93
C TYR A 328 -23.55 -12.36 18.77
N ASN A 329 -22.86 -12.06 17.66
CA ASN A 329 -23.52 -11.62 16.43
C ASN A 329 -24.38 -10.35 16.62
N ASN A 330 -23.81 -9.29 17.22
CA ASN A 330 -24.50 -8.01 17.41
C ASN A 330 -23.88 -6.95 16.50
N THR A 331 -24.70 -6.28 15.67
CA THR A 331 -24.21 -5.44 14.55
C THR A 331 -24.81 -4.05 14.60
N SER A 332 -23.97 -3.02 14.45
CA SER A 332 -24.39 -1.63 14.29
C SER A 332 -24.02 -1.12 12.89
N LYS A 333 -24.87 -0.24 12.32
CA LYS A 333 -24.56 0.45 11.07
C LYS A 333 -23.65 1.67 11.27
N SER A 334 -23.80 2.40 12.38
CA SER A 334 -23.22 3.74 12.54
C SER A 334 -22.30 3.91 13.76
N VAL A 335 -22.54 3.21 14.88
CA VAL A 335 -21.89 3.60 16.17
C VAL A 335 -21.24 2.47 16.96
N GLY A 336 -21.92 1.36 17.28
CA GLY A 336 -21.27 0.17 17.89
C GLY A 336 -22.19 -0.78 18.65
N ILE A 337 -21.63 -1.78 19.35
CA ILE A 337 -22.39 -2.71 20.21
C ILE A 337 -22.86 -2.00 21.48
N ILE A 338 -21.96 -1.27 22.13
CA ILE A 338 -22.21 -0.43 23.30
C ILE A 338 -21.93 1.03 22.92
N TYR A 339 -22.89 1.92 23.15
CA TYR A 339 -22.76 3.35 22.88
C TYR A 339 -23.05 4.20 24.11
N HIS A 340 -22.17 5.16 24.40
CA HIS A 340 -22.40 6.27 25.31
C HIS A 340 -22.56 7.59 24.55
N ASN A 341 -23.74 8.19 24.65
CA ASN A 341 -24.14 9.40 23.94
C ASN A 341 -24.11 10.63 24.86
N ILE A 342 -23.39 11.68 24.46
CA ILE A 342 -23.73 13.04 24.92
C ILE A 342 -24.95 13.50 24.11
N ASP A 343 -26.15 13.42 24.69
CA ASP A 343 -27.13 14.48 24.38
C ASP A 343 -26.78 15.66 25.32
N LEU A 344 -26.60 16.85 24.74
CA LEU A 344 -26.30 18.05 25.54
C LEU A 344 -27.52 18.39 26.40
N THR A 345 -27.30 18.63 27.69
CA THR A 345 -28.30 19.33 28.50
C THR A 345 -28.45 20.76 28.00
N GLU A 346 -29.61 21.39 28.25
CA GLU A 346 -29.90 22.77 27.80
C GLU A 346 -28.86 23.81 28.29
N GLU A 347 -28.08 23.48 29.32
CA GLU A 347 -27.02 24.31 29.91
C GLU A 347 -25.60 24.01 29.38
N GLY A 348 -25.43 23.05 28.46
CA GLY A 348 -24.14 22.70 27.85
C GLY A 348 -23.19 21.88 28.74
N THR A 349 -23.66 21.42 29.90
CA THR A 349 -22.85 20.66 30.87
C THR A 349 -22.60 19.23 30.39
N VAL A 350 -21.35 18.78 30.39
CA VAL A 350 -20.96 17.39 30.05
C VAL A 350 -20.71 16.59 31.32
N TYR A 351 -21.21 15.35 31.38
CA TYR A 351 -21.19 14.50 32.57
C TYR A 351 -20.22 13.33 32.43
N LYS A 352 -19.54 12.98 33.52
CA LYS A 352 -18.54 11.89 33.55
C LYS A 352 -19.22 10.54 33.71
N THR A 353 -19.13 9.68 32.70
CA THR A 353 -19.70 8.31 32.79
C THR A 353 -18.61 7.30 33.13
N GLU A 354 -18.97 6.28 33.91
CA GLU A 354 -18.10 5.17 34.29
C GLU A 354 -18.70 3.86 33.76
N ILE A 355 -17.95 3.18 32.88
CA ILE A 355 -18.38 1.94 32.23
C ILE A 355 -17.35 0.85 32.53
N GLU A 356 -17.82 -0.25 33.13
CA GLU A 356 -16.99 -1.41 33.46
C GLU A 356 -17.57 -2.67 32.80
N LEU A 357 -16.74 -3.36 32.01
CA LEU A 357 -16.99 -4.71 31.51
C LEU A 357 -15.98 -5.66 32.16
N ASN A 358 -16.45 -6.76 32.74
CA ASN A 358 -15.62 -7.80 33.35
C ASN A 358 -16.01 -9.19 32.84
N ASN A 359 -15.03 -10.06 32.54
CA ASN A 359 -15.24 -11.45 32.08
C ASN A 359 -16.21 -11.59 30.89
N CYS A 360 -16.28 -10.62 29.98
CA CYS A 360 -17.23 -10.64 28.87
C CYS A 360 -16.62 -11.29 27.62
N TYR A 361 -17.46 -11.95 26.81
CA TYR A 361 -17.07 -12.54 25.52
C TYR A 361 -17.84 -11.87 24.38
N ILE A 362 -17.14 -11.43 23.33
CA ILE A 362 -17.70 -10.74 22.18
C ILE A 362 -17.21 -11.41 20.89
N GLU A 363 -18.15 -11.84 20.06
CA GLU A 363 -17.88 -12.48 18.77
C GLU A 363 -18.83 -11.97 17.69
N ASN A 364 -18.30 -11.61 16.52
CA ASN A 364 -19.11 -11.13 15.40
C ASN A 364 -18.60 -11.61 14.03
N SER A 365 -18.89 -12.88 13.72
CA SER A 365 -18.46 -13.61 12.52
C SER A 365 -19.06 -13.14 11.17
N TRP A 366 -19.66 -11.95 11.10
CA TRP A 366 -20.71 -11.62 10.10
C TRP A 366 -20.36 -11.95 8.64
N GLU A 367 -21.16 -12.88 8.09
CA GLU A 367 -21.53 -12.95 6.67
C GLU A 367 -23.02 -12.68 6.63
N ASN A 368 -23.45 -11.58 6.03
CA ASN A 368 -24.86 -11.24 5.92
C ASN A 368 -25.07 -10.23 4.80
N ASN A 369 -26.23 -10.30 4.15
CA ASN A 369 -26.52 -9.66 2.85
C ASN A 369 -26.59 -8.10 2.84
N TYR A 370 -26.01 -7.43 3.83
CA TYR A 370 -26.04 -5.97 4.03
C TYR A 370 -24.61 -5.40 4.11
N GLU A 371 -23.70 -5.90 3.26
CA GLU A 371 -22.24 -5.74 3.41
C GLU A 371 -21.73 -4.29 3.33
N GLU A 372 -22.45 -3.35 2.72
CA GLU A 372 -21.91 -2.01 2.48
C GLU A 372 -21.76 -1.16 3.77
N TYR A 373 -22.64 -1.27 4.77
CA TYR A 373 -22.78 -0.24 5.84
C TYR A 373 -22.79 -0.74 7.29
N SER A 374 -21.94 -1.69 7.69
CA SER A 374 -21.76 -2.05 9.11
C SER A 374 -20.40 -1.61 9.67
N ILE A 375 -20.40 -1.09 10.91
CA ILE A 375 -19.20 -0.62 11.61
C ILE A 375 -18.88 -1.61 12.74
N GLY A 376 -17.62 -2.06 12.81
CA GLY A 376 -17.15 -3.11 13.72
C GLY A 376 -17.05 -2.73 15.20
N LYS A 377 -17.41 -1.50 15.56
CA LYS A 377 -17.27 -0.92 16.90
C LYS A 377 -17.91 -1.78 17.99
N ILE A 378 -17.11 -2.20 18.96
CA ILE A 378 -17.56 -2.80 20.21
C ILE A 378 -18.07 -1.70 21.14
N TYR A 379 -17.29 -0.63 21.29
CA TYR A 379 -17.59 0.46 22.20
C TYR A 379 -17.39 1.82 21.53
N ALA A 380 -18.35 2.71 21.73
CA ALA A 380 -18.23 4.10 21.38
C ALA A 380 -18.65 4.99 22.56
N SER A 381 -17.91 6.05 22.81
CA SER A 381 -18.29 7.17 23.67
C SER A 381 -18.22 8.46 22.86
N SER A 382 -19.13 9.39 23.13
CA SER A 382 -18.90 10.81 22.81
C SER A 382 -18.44 11.63 24.02
N GLY A 383 -18.51 11.07 25.25
CA GLY A 383 -18.32 11.79 26.51
C GLY A 383 -17.02 11.49 27.26
N PHE A 384 -16.58 12.50 28.04
CA PHE A 384 -15.44 12.40 28.97
C PHE A 384 -15.68 11.35 30.06
N GLY A 385 -14.68 10.52 30.33
CA GLY A 385 -14.87 9.38 31.22
C GLY A 385 -13.62 8.54 31.46
N ALA A 386 -13.81 7.46 32.20
CA ALA A 386 -12.86 6.35 32.26
C ALA A 386 -13.64 5.05 32.06
N SER A 387 -13.19 4.25 31.09
CA SER A 387 -13.80 2.97 30.75
C SER A 387 -12.82 1.84 31.05
N TYR A 388 -13.33 0.77 31.68
CA TYR A 388 -12.54 -0.37 32.12
C TYR A 388 -13.07 -1.67 31.50
N PHE A 389 -12.23 -2.29 30.68
CA PHE A 389 -12.45 -3.61 30.09
C PHE A 389 -11.50 -4.58 30.77
N ARG A 390 -12.04 -5.55 31.52
CA ARG A 390 -11.29 -6.54 32.32
C ARG A 390 -11.62 -7.94 31.83
N ASN A 391 -10.59 -8.75 31.55
CA ASN A 391 -10.75 -10.13 31.07
C ASN A 391 -11.71 -10.23 29.86
N LEU A 392 -11.73 -9.22 28.99
CA LEU A 392 -12.59 -9.18 27.81
C LEU A 392 -12.00 -10.08 26.72
N ILE A 393 -12.80 -10.96 26.14
CA ILE A 393 -12.42 -11.75 24.96
C ILE A 393 -13.14 -11.20 23.74
N VAL A 394 -12.38 -10.82 22.72
CA VAL A 394 -12.84 -10.36 21.41
C VAL A 394 -12.35 -11.35 20.35
N ASN A 395 -13.28 -11.95 19.60
CA ASN A 395 -12.97 -13.03 18.66
C ASN A 395 -13.68 -12.83 17.31
N ASN A 396 -12.99 -13.18 16.22
CA ASN A 396 -13.60 -13.37 14.89
C ASN A 396 -14.29 -12.10 14.32
N PHE A 397 -13.57 -10.98 14.25
CA PHE A 397 -14.04 -9.73 13.60
C PHE A 397 -13.42 -9.52 12.21
N LYS A 398 -14.25 -9.02 11.27
CA LYS A 398 -13.88 -8.77 9.86
C LYS A 398 -13.74 -7.28 9.46
N ARG A 399 -14.06 -6.34 10.35
CA ARG A 399 -13.90 -4.88 10.15
C ARG A 399 -13.26 -4.26 11.39
N GLY A 400 -12.46 -3.22 11.19
CA GLY A 400 -11.70 -2.55 12.24
C GLY A 400 -12.52 -1.53 13.04
N ASN A 401 -11.78 -0.64 13.69
CA ASN A 401 -12.25 0.44 14.57
C ASN A 401 -13.16 -0.11 15.68
N LEU A 402 -12.59 -0.86 16.63
CA LEU A 402 -13.38 -1.49 17.70
C LEU A 402 -13.78 -0.51 18.81
N VAL A 403 -12.97 0.52 19.05
CA VAL A 403 -13.19 1.53 20.08
C VAL A 403 -13.01 2.94 19.56
N TYR A 404 -13.99 3.79 19.86
CA TYR A 404 -13.97 5.23 19.60
C TYR A 404 -14.35 5.96 20.89
N SER A 405 -13.42 6.67 21.53
CA SER A 405 -13.67 7.25 22.86
C SER A 405 -12.99 8.62 23.07
N PRO A 406 -13.33 9.62 22.22
CA PRO A 406 -12.80 10.99 22.30
C PRO A 406 -12.77 11.55 23.73
N TYR A 407 -11.62 12.13 24.08
CA TYR A 407 -11.36 12.83 25.35
C TYR A 407 -11.56 11.96 26.60
N SER A 408 -11.18 10.68 26.55
CA SER A 408 -11.36 9.75 27.68
C SER A 408 -10.25 8.71 27.81
N THR A 409 -10.08 8.18 29.03
CA THR A 409 -9.13 7.09 29.30
C THR A 409 -9.82 5.73 29.11
N THR A 410 -9.30 4.90 28.21
CA THR A 410 -9.77 3.52 28.00
C THR A 410 -8.72 2.52 28.48
N ASN A 411 -9.11 1.66 29.42
CA ASN A 411 -8.25 0.65 30.03
C ASN A 411 -8.67 -0.75 29.58
N PHE A 412 -7.75 -1.51 29.00
CA PHE A 412 -7.86 -2.94 28.73
C PHE A 412 -6.90 -3.68 29.65
N ILE A 413 -7.44 -4.56 30.50
CA ILE A 413 -6.70 -5.30 31.52
C ILE A 413 -6.97 -6.79 31.32
N ASN A 414 -5.92 -7.57 31.02
CA ASN A 414 -6.00 -9.01 30.72
C ASN A 414 -6.96 -9.37 29.57
N CYS A 415 -7.14 -8.48 28.59
CA CYS A 415 -8.04 -8.69 27.46
C CYS A 415 -7.38 -9.55 26.37
N THR A 416 -8.17 -10.37 25.67
CA THR A 416 -7.70 -11.20 24.55
C THR A 416 -8.40 -10.80 23.26
N PHE A 417 -7.62 -10.53 22.22
CA PHE A 417 -8.08 -10.21 20.86
C PHE A 417 -7.57 -11.29 19.92
N SER A 418 -8.47 -12.04 19.27
CA SER A 418 -8.08 -13.24 18.52
C SER A 418 -8.82 -13.45 17.21
N ASN A 419 -8.14 -14.04 16.23
CA ASN A 419 -8.70 -14.42 14.93
C ASN A 419 -9.35 -13.23 14.19
N LEU A 420 -8.60 -12.13 14.05
CA LEU A 420 -9.11 -10.91 13.43
C LEU A 420 -8.60 -10.82 11.97
N ASN A 421 -9.48 -10.47 11.04
CA ASN A 421 -9.11 -10.22 9.63
C ASN A 421 -9.60 -8.84 9.22
N LEU A 422 -8.70 -7.87 9.18
CA LEU A 422 -9.02 -6.45 9.35
C LEU A 422 -8.74 -5.65 8.09
N LYS A 423 -9.71 -4.83 7.67
CA LYS A 423 -9.56 -3.83 6.60
C LYS A 423 -9.33 -2.40 7.11
N GLU A 424 -9.28 -2.20 8.43
CA GLU A 424 -9.17 -0.91 9.13
C GLU A 424 -8.41 -1.13 10.47
N PRO A 425 -7.77 -0.10 11.05
CA PRO A 425 -7.07 -0.22 12.33
C PRO A 425 -8.02 -0.58 13.45
N VAL A 426 -7.63 -1.46 14.38
CA VAL A 426 -8.47 -1.90 15.51
C VAL A 426 -8.69 -0.77 16.50
N PHE A 427 -7.66 0.01 16.77
CA PHE A 427 -7.68 1.14 17.69
C PHE A 427 -7.20 2.40 16.97
N LYS A 428 -7.96 3.48 17.10
CA LYS A 428 -7.64 4.78 16.51
C LYS A 428 -7.64 5.82 17.63
N LEU A 429 -6.49 6.46 17.84
CA LEU A 429 -6.34 7.59 18.75
C LEU A 429 -6.25 8.85 17.89
N ASP A 430 -7.21 9.76 18.03
CA ASP A 430 -7.38 10.93 17.17
C ASP A 430 -7.28 12.27 17.92
N TYR A 431 -7.36 12.27 19.26
CA TYR A 431 -7.49 13.48 20.09
C TYR A 431 -6.51 13.54 21.27
N GLN A 432 -6.05 14.74 21.64
CA GLN A 432 -4.94 14.96 22.60
C GLN A 432 -5.25 14.49 24.04
N ASP A 433 -6.51 14.56 24.45
CA ASP A 433 -6.96 14.13 25.79
C ASP A 433 -7.41 12.65 25.83
N GLU A 434 -7.16 11.86 24.78
CA GLU A 434 -7.36 10.40 24.82
C GLU A 434 -6.18 9.67 25.48
N GLU A 435 -6.46 8.61 26.23
CA GLU A 435 -5.42 7.73 26.74
C GLU A 435 -5.86 6.27 26.64
N PHE A 436 -5.14 5.46 25.85
CA PHE A 436 -5.39 4.02 25.76
C PHE A 436 -4.31 3.27 26.54
N ILE A 437 -4.75 2.40 27.46
CA ILE A 437 -3.88 1.58 28.30
C ILE A 437 -4.22 0.11 28.05
N PHE A 438 -3.22 -0.66 27.63
CA PHE A 438 -3.28 -2.11 27.50
C PHE A 438 -2.31 -2.72 28.51
N ASP A 439 -2.82 -3.48 29.48
CA ASP A 439 -2.02 -4.18 30.49
C ASP A 439 -2.38 -5.67 30.51
N GLY A 440 -1.36 -6.54 30.39
CA GLY A 440 -1.56 -8.00 30.37
C GLY A 440 -2.36 -8.53 29.18
N CYS A 441 -2.49 -7.76 28.10
CA CYS A 441 -3.35 -8.10 26.97
C CYS A 441 -2.69 -9.12 26.02
N THR A 442 -3.50 -9.95 25.36
CA THR A 442 -3.04 -10.93 24.36
C THR A 442 -3.69 -10.66 23.00
N PHE A 443 -2.87 -10.52 21.96
CA PHE A 443 -3.27 -10.36 20.57
C PHE A 443 -2.77 -11.57 19.77
N LYS A 444 -3.67 -12.29 19.10
CA LYS A 444 -3.30 -13.55 18.43
C LYS A 444 -4.01 -13.78 17.09
N ASN A 445 -3.27 -14.23 16.09
CA ASN A 445 -3.80 -14.60 14.77
C ASN A 445 -4.56 -13.42 14.14
N ILE A 446 -3.80 -12.38 13.78
CA ILE A 446 -4.34 -11.12 13.27
C ILE A 446 -3.77 -10.87 11.86
N ASN A 447 -4.67 -10.77 10.89
CA ASN A 447 -4.36 -10.37 9.52
C ASN A 447 -4.87 -8.95 9.26
N ILE A 448 -4.03 -8.09 8.69
CA ILE A 448 -4.35 -6.68 8.38
C ILE A 448 -4.19 -6.46 6.87
N ASP A 449 -5.31 -6.53 6.17
CA ASP A 449 -5.44 -6.31 4.72
C ASP A 449 -5.79 -4.84 4.44
N ASN A 450 -4.86 -3.95 4.80
CA ASN A 450 -4.97 -2.50 4.63
C ASN A 450 -3.58 -1.89 4.36
N GLU A 451 -3.49 -0.94 3.42
CA GLU A 451 -2.22 -0.29 3.03
C GLU A 451 -1.92 1.02 3.79
N GLU A 452 -2.90 1.59 4.49
CA GLU A 452 -2.82 2.88 5.18
C GLU A 452 -2.47 2.76 6.68
N TYR A 453 -2.89 1.70 7.38
CA TYR A 453 -2.82 1.61 8.86
C TYR A 453 -2.26 0.27 9.40
N GLY A 454 -2.00 0.21 10.71
CA GLY A 454 -1.70 -1.03 11.45
C GLY A 454 -2.77 -1.40 12.49
N LEU A 455 -2.45 -2.28 13.46
CA LEU A 455 -3.40 -2.65 14.54
C LEU A 455 -3.88 -1.41 15.31
N ILE A 456 -2.95 -0.52 15.62
CA ILE A 456 -3.15 0.76 16.30
C ILE A 456 -2.67 1.87 15.36
N TYR A 457 -3.51 2.89 15.20
CA TYR A 457 -3.14 4.14 14.55
C TYR A 457 -3.27 5.30 15.53
N THR A 458 -2.30 6.22 15.51
CA THR A 458 -2.38 7.48 16.25
C THR A 458 -2.20 8.66 15.30
N SER A 459 -3.11 9.64 15.34
CA SER A 459 -3.03 10.85 14.53
C SER A 459 -2.06 11.87 15.14
N LYS A 460 -1.69 12.89 14.34
CA LYS A 460 -0.82 14.01 14.76
C LYS A 460 -1.20 14.62 16.12
N ASN A 461 -2.49 14.77 16.39
CA ASN A 461 -2.99 15.39 17.61
C ASN A 461 -3.58 14.35 18.57
N SER A 462 -3.03 13.14 18.58
CA SER A 462 -3.42 12.08 19.52
C SER A 462 -2.83 12.29 20.92
N GLY A 463 -3.45 11.64 21.92
CA GLY A 463 -2.96 11.61 23.29
C GLY A 463 -2.02 10.44 23.57
N LYS A 464 -2.20 9.77 24.71
CA LYS A 464 -1.22 8.80 25.25
C LYS A 464 -1.56 7.35 24.90
N LEU A 465 -0.51 6.55 24.64
CA LEU A 465 -0.62 5.12 24.40
C LEU A 465 0.35 4.35 25.32
N ASN A 466 -0.20 3.49 26.17
CA ASN A 466 0.56 2.61 27.06
C ASN A 466 0.27 1.15 26.71
N ILE A 467 1.29 0.39 26.34
CA ILE A 467 1.22 -1.07 26.10
C ILE A 467 2.21 -1.76 27.04
N LEU A 468 1.65 -2.44 28.03
CA LEU A 468 2.36 -3.00 29.18
C LEU A 468 2.11 -4.51 29.27
N ASN A 469 3.16 -5.27 29.55
CA ASN A 469 3.10 -6.70 29.90
C ASN A 469 2.29 -7.57 28.90
N SER A 470 2.20 -7.16 27.63
CA SER A 470 1.27 -7.71 26.65
C SER A 470 1.96 -8.63 25.63
N ASN A 471 1.21 -9.57 25.05
CA ASN A 471 1.71 -10.57 24.12
C ASN A 471 1.06 -10.43 22.74
N PHE A 472 1.86 -10.36 21.69
CA PHE A 472 1.46 -10.28 20.29
C PHE A 472 1.99 -11.52 19.56
N SER A 473 1.11 -12.27 18.90
CA SER A 473 1.45 -13.54 18.26
C SER A 473 0.74 -13.76 16.92
N ASP A 474 1.48 -14.27 15.93
CA ASP A 474 0.97 -14.65 14.61
C ASP A 474 0.25 -13.47 13.89
N PHE A 475 1.04 -12.51 13.40
CA PHE A 475 0.56 -11.31 12.71
C PHE A 475 1.03 -11.25 11.25
N ILE A 476 0.16 -10.80 10.35
CA ILE A 476 0.49 -10.46 8.96
C ILE A 476 -0.15 -9.10 8.63
N SER A 477 0.60 -8.17 8.03
CA SER A 477 0.11 -6.85 7.63
C SER A 477 0.67 -6.34 6.30
N ASN A 478 -0.20 -5.75 5.49
CA ASN A 478 0.15 -5.07 4.24
C ASN A 478 0.78 -3.67 4.44
N ASN A 479 0.77 -3.14 5.67
CA ASN A 479 1.44 -1.89 6.02
C ASN A 479 2.24 -2.04 7.33
N ALA A 480 1.82 -1.38 8.42
CA ALA A 480 2.39 -1.54 9.75
C ALA A 480 1.71 -2.70 10.49
N ALA A 481 2.41 -3.53 11.27
CA ALA A 481 1.77 -4.63 11.99
C ALA A 481 1.04 -4.18 13.27
N ILE A 482 1.71 -3.44 14.16
CA ILE A 482 1.17 -3.07 15.48
C ILE A 482 0.87 -1.59 15.56
N LEU A 483 1.86 -0.72 15.32
CA LEU A 483 1.69 0.72 15.49
C LEU A 483 2.09 1.46 14.22
N LEU A 484 1.20 2.31 13.73
CA LEU A 484 1.54 3.43 12.87
C LEU A 484 1.19 4.72 13.62
N SER A 485 2.16 5.58 13.83
CA SER A 485 2.02 6.81 14.60
C SER A 485 2.45 8.02 13.78
N GLU A 486 1.54 8.96 13.60
CA GLU A 486 1.86 10.33 13.19
C GLU A 486 1.96 11.17 14.47
N ILE A 487 3.16 11.58 14.89
CA ILE A 487 3.36 12.27 16.19
C ILE A 487 3.46 13.79 16.00
N ASN A 488 2.69 14.54 16.78
CA ASN A 488 2.91 15.96 17.13
C ASN A 488 2.48 16.21 18.59
N ASP A 489 2.96 17.32 19.18
CA ASP A 489 2.71 17.85 20.55
C ASP A 489 1.75 17.06 21.49
N GLY A 490 2.32 16.38 22.50
CA GLY A 490 1.60 15.81 23.67
C GLY A 490 1.55 14.28 23.81
N SER A 491 1.90 13.53 22.76
CA SER A 491 1.75 12.07 22.65
C SER A 491 3.02 11.29 23.04
N ASP A 492 3.18 10.97 24.34
CA ASP A 492 4.14 9.95 24.77
C ASP A 492 3.59 8.54 24.47
N ILE A 493 4.42 7.68 23.85
CA ILE A 493 4.08 6.28 23.58
C ILE A 493 5.02 5.35 24.36
N TYR A 494 4.44 4.43 25.14
CA TYR A 494 5.18 3.49 25.98
C TYR A 494 4.88 2.03 25.61
N PHE A 495 5.94 1.27 25.37
CA PHE A 495 5.94 -0.17 25.13
C PHE A 495 6.86 -0.80 26.18
N ILE A 496 6.31 -1.54 27.17
CA ILE A 496 7.09 -2.03 28.32
C ILE A 496 6.76 -3.50 28.66
N ASN A 497 7.80 -4.34 28.73
CA ASN A 497 7.74 -5.77 29.05
C ASN A 497 6.83 -6.60 28.10
N ASN A 498 6.74 -6.23 26.82
CA ASN A 498 5.91 -6.95 25.85
C ASN A 498 6.66 -8.09 25.17
N THR A 499 5.90 -9.07 24.66
CA THR A 499 6.42 -10.17 23.84
C THR A 499 5.75 -10.15 22.48
N LEU A 500 6.55 -10.24 21.42
CA LEU A 500 6.16 -10.13 20.02
C LEU A 500 6.71 -11.32 19.27
N THR A 501 5.83 -12.15 18.70
CA THR A 501 6.20 -13.46 18.14
C THR A 501 5.55 -13.69 16.78
N ASN A 502 6.32 -14.14 15.78
CA ASN A 502 5.82 -14.44 14.43
C ASN A 502 5.06 -13.25 13.81
N ILE A 503 5.69 -12.08 13.71
CA ILE A 503 5.06 -10.84 13.24
C ILE A 503 5.70 -10.39 11.94
N TYR A 504 4.91 -10.32 10.87
CA TYR A 504 5.37 -10.05 9.51
C TYR A 504 4.62 -8.85 8.92
N SER A 505 5.35 -7.94 8.28
CA SER A 505 4.78 -6.72 7.72
C SER A 505 5.47 -6.29 6.42
N MET A 506 4.82 -5.43 5.64
CA MET A 506 5.43 -4.83 4.46
C MET A 506 6.21 -3.54 4.78
N ASN A 507 5.72 -2.72 5.73
CA ASN A 507 6.19 -1.35 5.99
C ASN A 507 6.62 -1.10 7.46
N GLY A 508 6.65 -2.12 8.31
CA GLY A 508 7.21 -2.07 9.67
C GLY A 508 6.31 -2.68 10.75
N ILE A 509 6.83 -2.94 11.95
CA ILE A 509 6.00 -3.44 13.06
C ILE A 509 5.55 -2.28 13.95
N ILE A 510 6.49 -1.41 14.30
CA ILE A 510 6.30 -0.14 14.98
C ILE A 510 6.87 0.94 14.05
N VAL A 511 6.01 1.85 13.57
CA VAL A 511 6.36 2.89 12.61
C VAL A 511 5.96 4.24 13.17
N ILE A 512 6.95 5.10 13.41
CA ILE A 512 6.77 6.46 13.89
C ILE A 512 7.17 7.43 12.77
N LYS A 513 6.26 8.35 12.44
CA LYS A 513 6.45 9.41 11.45
C LYS A 513 5.99 10.74 12.03
N ASN A 514 6.58 11.82 11.53
CA ASN A 514 6.12 13.19 11.74
C ASN A 514 6.10 13.88 10.37
N ASP A 515 5.14 14.77 10.13
CA ASP A 515 5.06 15.49 8.84
C ASP A 515 5.57 16.93 8.95
N ASP A 516 5.73 17.46 10.16
CA ASP A 516 6.08 18.86 10.41
C ASP A 516 7.58 19.02 10.64
N ILE A 517 8.29 19.44 9.58
CA ILE A 517 9.73 19.71 9.56
C ILE A 517 10.03 21.02 10.34
N GLY A 518 9.89 20.97 11.67
CA GLY A 518 10.09 22.08 12.60
C GLY A 518 11.23 21.83 13.59
N ASN A 519 11.96 22.89 13.97
CA ASN A 519 13.15 22.83 14.85
C ASN A 519 12.87 22.56 16.35
N ASN A 520 11.69 22.09 16.71
CA ASN A 520 11.33 21.82 18.11
C ASN A 520 11.42 20.31 18.39
N LYS A 521 11.87 19.92 19.60
CA LYS A 521 11.86 18.50 20.01
C LYS A 521 10.42 18.05 20.25
N TYR A 522 9.85 17.31 19.30
CA TYR A 522 8.53 16.69 19.40
C TYR A 522 8.61 15.35 20.15
N ASN A 523 7.45 14.77 20.47
CA ASN A 523 7.35 13.61 21.38
C ASN A 523 8.02 12.35 20.80
N GLY A 524 8.22 11.34 21.66
CA GLY A 524 8.92 10.13 21.27
C GLY A 524 8.30 8.85 21.81
N ILE A 525 8.85 7.72 21.34
CA ILE A 525 8.49 6.38 21.80
C ILE A 525 9.53 5.83 22.78
N ASN A 526 9.08 5.17 23.84
CA ASN A 526 9.92 4.49 24.81
C ASN A 526 9.59 2.99 24.81
N ILE A 527 10.52 2.18 24.30
CA ILE A 527 10.41 0.72 24.17
C ILE A 527 11.37 0.11 25.19
N LYS A 528 10.86 -0.70 26.13
CA LYS A 528 11.66 -1.17 27.25
C LYS A 528 11.38 -2.62 27.67
N ASN A 529 12.43 -3.44 27.71
CA ASN A 529 12.36 -4.86 28.06
C ASN A 529 11.45 -5.68 27.12
N ASP A 530 11.25 -5.22 25.88
CA ASP A 530 10.39 -5.90 24.92
C ASP A 530 11.18 -6.99 24.15
N SER A 531 10.52 -8.10 23.86
CA SER A 531 11.12 -9.24 23.16
C SER A 531 10.44 -9.48 21.81
N PHE A 532 11.22 -9.44 20.73
CA PHE A 532 10.82 -9.62 19.35
C PHE A 532 11.44 -10.92 18.83
N ILE A 533 10.61 -11.88 18.42
CA ILE A 533 11.04 -13.24 18.03
C ILE A 533 10.37 -13.63 16.71
N ASN A 534 11.16 -13.99 15.68
CA ASN A 534 10.67 -14.26 14.33
C ASN A 534 9.87 -13.06 13.78
N CYS A 535 10.50 -11.89 13.75
CA CYS A 535 9.87 -10.63 13.35
C CYS A 535 10.54 -10.08 12.08
N SER A 536 9.74 -9.65 11.09
CA SER A 536 10.29 -9.10 9.84
C SER A 536 9.41 -8.02 9.20
N SER A 537 10.08 -7.08 8.55
CA SER A 537 9.50 -6.06 7.68
C SER A 537 10.20 -6.11 6.32
N VAL A 538 9.46 -6.04 5.21
CA VAL A 538 10.05 -6.10 3.86
C VAL A 538 10.81 -4.81 3.51
N LYS A 539 10.12 -3.67 3.56
CA LYS A 539 10.62 -2.39 3.04
C LYS A 539 11.40 -1.56 4.05
N THR A 540 11.28 -1.87 5.35
CA THR A 540 11.78 -1.03 6.44
C THR A 540 12.43 -1.89 7.54
N ALA A 541 11.93 -1.82 8.77
CA ALA A 541 12.49 -2.44 9.96
C ALA A 541 11.37 -2.93 10.90
N ILE A 542 11.70 -3.71 11.94
CA ILE A 542 10.79 -3.93 13.08
C ILE A 542 10.39 -2.57 13.68
N ILE A 543 11.33 -1.65 13.86
CA ILE A 543 11.12 -0.29 14.36
C ILE A 543 11.60 0.73 13.31
N SER A 544 10.70 1.56 12.76
CA SER A 544 11.03 2.68 11.86
C SER A 544 10.76 4.01 12.56
N ILE A 545 11.76 4.88 12.65
CA ILE A 545 11.69 6.20 13.28
C ILE A 545 12.05 7.29 12.26
N ASP A 546 11.05 7.99 11.76
CA ASP A 546 11.20 8.93 10.65
C ASP A 546 10.78 10.37 11.02
N TYR A 547 11.40 11.34 10.34
CA TYR A 547 11.00 12.75 10.24
C TYR A 547 11.04 13.63 11.51
N GLY A 548 11.99 13.41 12.43
CA GLY A 548 12.25 14.31 13.56
C GLY A 548 11.72 13.76 14.88
N SER A 549 11.43 12.47 14.90
CA SER A 549 10.93 11.74 16.05
C SER A 549 12.09 11.29 16.96
N PHE A 550 11.80 11.14 18.26
CA PHE A 550 12.74 10.57 19.23
C PHE A 550 12.35 9.14 19.61
N ALA A 551 13.32 8.27 19.81
CA ALA A 551 13.07 6.95 20.41
C ALA A 551 14.12 6.58 21.47
N ASN A 552 13.64 5.96 22.54
CA ASN A 552 14.47 5.30 23.54
C ASN A 552 14.15 3.80 23.56
N ILE A 553 15.12 2.97 23.21
CA ILE A 553 14.96 1.52 23.08
C ILE A 553 15.95 0.89 24.07
N SER A 554 15.46 0.22 25.12
CA SER A 554 16.32 -0.26 26.21
C SER A 554 15.97 -1.64 26.76
N GLY A 555 16.98 -2.49 26.98
CA GLY A 555 16.80 -3.83 27.54
C GLY A 555 16.03 -4.81 26.64
N CYS A 556 15.85 -4.47 25.36
CA CYS A 556 15.05 -5.25 24.41
C CYS A 556 15.87 -6.39 23.78
N THR A 557 15.17 -7.44 23.35
CA THR A 557 15.76 -8.62 22.69
C THR A 557 15.15 -8.82 21.31
N PHE A 558 15.97 -8.98 20.28
CA PHE A 558 15.55 -9.22 18.90
C PHE A 558 16.19 -10.52 18.42
N ILE A 559 15.38 -11.55 18.13
CA ILE A 559 15.84 -12.91 17.81
C ILE A 559 15.22 -13.36 16.50
N ASN A 560 16.05 -13.86 15.58
CA ASN A 560 15.65 -14.33 14.25
C ASN A 560 14.88 -13.24 13.46
N SER A 561 15.51 -12.08 13.27
CA SER A 561 14.88 -10.93 12.59
C SER A 561 15.18 -10.90 11.09
N GLY A 562 14.26 -10.33 10.31
CA GLY A 562 14.47 -10.10 8.87
C GLY A 562 14.23 -11.32 7.96
N THR A 563 13.97 -12.50 8.54
CA THR A 563 13.48 -13.68 7.81
C THR A 563 11.96 -13.81 7.95
N GLY A 564 11.30 -14.13 6.84
CA GLY A 564 9.85 -14.33 6.80
C GLY A 564 9.43 -15.77 7.08
N LYS A 565 8.18 -15.96 7.51
CA LYS A 565 7.49 -17.28 7.49
C LYS A 565 7.44 -17.90 6.08
N GLU A 566 7.54 -17.03 5.06
CA GLU A 566 7.66 -17.34 3.64
C GLU A 566 8.66 -16.36 3.01
N PHE A 567 9.21 -16.70 1.83
CA PHE A 567 10.16 -15.84 1.09
C PHE A 567 9.64 -14.44 0.74
N ALA A 568 8.33 -14.19 0.87
CA ALA A 568 7.70 -12.89 0.64
C ALA A 568 8.05 -11.82 1.71
N TYR A 569 8.51 -12.23 2.91
CA TYR A 569 8.79 -11.31 4.03
C TYR A 569 10.28 -11.25 4.41
N VAL A 570 11.17 -11.32 3.42
CA VAL A 570 12.61 -11.10 3.63
C VAL A 570 12.90 -9.60 3.63
N ASN A 571 13.67 -9.13 4.61
CA ASN A 571 14.07 -7.74 4.75
C ASN A 571 15.16 -7.34 3.73
N ILE A 572 15.05 -6.15 3.14
CA ILE A 572 16.07 -5.64 2.21
C ILE A 572 17.28 -5.09 2.97
N SER A 573 17.03 -4.26 3.98
CA SER A 573 18.04 -3.58 4.81
C SER A 573 17.44 -3.14 6.14
N GLY A 574 18.19 -3.21 7.23
CA GLY A 574 17.84 -2.66 8.53
C GLY A 574 16.75 -3.43 9.28
N SER A 575 16.84 -4.77 9.34
CA SER A 575 15.70 -5.58 9.79
C SER A 575 15.15 -5.22 11.19
N VAL A 576 15.98 -4.71 12.09
CA VAL A 576 15.58 -4.33 13.46
C VAL A 576 15.19 -2.86 13.55
N LEU A 577 16.04 -1.96 13.03
CA LEU A 577 15.90 -0.51 13.24
C LEU A 577 16.20 0.30 11.97
N GLN A 578 15.25 1.15 11.56
CA GLN A 578 15.45 2.17 10.53
C GLN A 578 15.26 3.56 11.15
N ILE A 579 16.14 4.50 10.78
CA ILE A 579 16.07 5.89 11.24
C ILE A 579 16.25 6.83 10.06
N SER A 580 15.39 7.85 9.95
CA SER A 580 15.46 8.86 8.89
C SER A 580 15.05 10.27 9.33
N GLY A 581 15.57 11.27 8.62
CA GLY A 581 15.09 12.65 8.58
C GLY A 581 15.00 13.38 9.93
N ASN A 582 16.10 13.97 10.40
CA ASN A 582 16.27 14.70 11.66
C ASN A 582 15.97 13.92 12.96
N SER A 583 15.71 12.61 12.90
CA SER A 583 15.35 11.79 14.07
C SER A 583 16.55 11.44 14.98
N GLU A 584 16.29 11.14 16.25
CA GLU A 584 17.30 10.80 17.28
C GLU A 584 16.89 9.52 18.04
N VAL A 585 17.75 8.50 18.08
CA VAL A 585 17.48 7.23 18.78
C VAL A 585 18.59 6.88 19.77
N ASN A 586 18.18 6.53 21.00
CA ASN A 586 19.04 5.92 22.01
C ASN A 586 18.73 4.41 22.11
N PHE A 587 19.78 3.59 22.06
CA PHE A 587 19.72 2.13 21.97
C PHE A 587 20.63 1.51 23.03
N GLU A 588 20.09 1.18 24.20
CA GLU A 588 20.86 0.84 25.41
C GLU A 588 20.57 -0.57 25.98
N ASN A 589 21.60 -1.36 26.26
CA ASN A 589 21.48 -2.70 26.86
C ASN A 589 20.60 -3.68 26.03
N ASN A 590 20.59 -3.55 24.71
CA ASN A 590 19.77 -4.40 23.83
C ASN A 590 20.58 -5.59 23.29
N VAL A 591 19.91 -6.70 23.01
CA VAL A 591 20.51 -7.90 22.39
C VAL A 591 19.85 -8.16 21.04
N ILE A 592 20.66 -8.32 20.00
CA ILE A 592 20.25 -8.64 18.64
C ILE A 592 20.96 -9.95 18.25
N GLU A 593 20.18 -10.98 17.94
CA GLU A 593 20.68 -12.32 17.59
C GLU A 593 20.00 -12.84 16.31
N ASP A 594 20.77 -13.48 15.44
CA ASP A 594 20.32 -14.13 14.21
C ASP A 594 19.50 -13.19 13.29
N CYS A 595 20.06 -12.05 12.88
CA CYS A 595 19.37 -11.10 11.99
C CYS A 595 19.82 -11.21 10.53
N TYR A 596 18.92 -11.00 9.58
CA TYR A 596 19.17 -11.25 8.16
C TYR A 596 18.66 -10.14 7.24
N SER A 597 19.43 -9.79 6.21
CA SER A 597 19.00 -8.93 5.09
C SER A 597 19.39 -9.52 3.73
N SER A 598 18.56 -9.31 2.70
CA SER A 598 18.87 -9.77 1.34
C SER A 598 19.89 -8.91 0.61
N ASP A 599 20.03 -7.64 0.98
CA ASP A 599 20.95 -6.69 0.36
C ASP A 599 22.01 -6.24 1.37
N SER A 600 21.73 -5.21 2.18
CA SER A 600 22.75 -4.53 2.97
C SER A 600 22.27 -4.13 4.37
N GLY A 601 23.14 -4.27 5.39
CA GLY A 601 22.89 -3.82 6.77
C GLY A 601 21.83 -4.64 7.50
N SER A 602 22.17 -5.85 7.95
CA SER A 602 21.16 -6.80 8.43
C SER A 602 20.33 -6.37 9.65
N ALA A 603 20.81 -5.43 10.47
CA ALA A 603 20.11 -4.98 11.68
C ALA A 603 19.66 -3.52 11.62
N ILE A 604 20.50 -2.60 11.10
CA ILE A 604 20.28 -1.15 11.19
C ILE A 604 20.38 -0.47 9.82
N ASN A 605 19.45 0.43 9.51
CA ASN A 605 19.51 1.35 8.37
C ASN A 605 19.44 2.80 8.87
N LEU A 606 20.46 3.61 8.53
CA LEU A 606 20.49 5.05 8.76
C LEU A 606 20.35 5.81 7.43
N SER A 607 19.35 6.68 7.35
CA SER A 607 19.03 7.46 6.16
C SER A 607 18.95 8.96 6.47
N LEU A 608 19.25 9.80 5.46
CA LEU A 608 19.18 11.28 5.55
C LEU A 608 19.92 11.83 6.79
N ASN A 609 19.56 13.02 7.29
CA ASN A 609 20.03 13.45 8.60
C ASN A 609 19.42 12.56 9.70
N SER A 610 20.20 11.86 10.52
CA SER A 610 19.69 11.11 11.68
C SER A 610 20.79 10.77 12.70
N ASN A 611 20.43 10.68 13.97
CA ASN A 611 21.35 10.40 15.07
C ASN A 611 21.02 9.07 15.76
N LEU A 612 22.05 8.27 16.05
CA LEU A 612 21.93 6.99 16.75
C LEU A 612 23.03 6.85 17.80
N ASN A 613 22.64 6.56 19.04
CA ASN A 613 23.55 6.22 20.13
C ASN A 613 23.32 4.78 20.58
N ILE A 614 24.32 3.93 20.42
CA ILE A 614 24.35 2.52 20.83
C ILE A 614 25.23 2.38 22.08
N TYR A 615 24.69 1.78 23.13
CA TYR A 615 25.38 1.60 24.41
C TYR A 615 25.13 0.20 24.96
N ASN A 616 26.18 -0.44 25.50
CA ASN A 616 26.11 -1.73 26.22
C ASN A 616 25.33 -2.83 25.47
N SER A 617 25.32 -2.81 24.14
CA SER A 617 24.43 -3.65 23.31
C SER A 617 25.21 -4.74 22.58
N THR A 618 24.56 -5.88 22.31
CA THR A 618 25.18 -7.04 21.67
C THR A 618 24.52 -7.31 20.32
N PHE A 619 25.32 -7.55 19.29
CA PHE A 619 24.92 -7.93 17.95
C PHE A 619 25.62 -9.25 17.57
N SER A 620 24.86 -10.32 17.40
CA SER A 620 25.41 -11.66 17.19
C SER A 620 24.77 -12.43 16.04
N ASN A 621 25.62 -13.10 15.25
CA ASN A 621 25.23 -13.96 14.12
C ASN A 621 24.40 -13.23 13.03
N CYS A 622 24.55 -11.91 12.88
CA CYS A 622 23.80 -11.14 11.92
C CYS A 622 24.45 -11.20 10.52
N LEU A 623 23.66 -11.44 9.47
CA LEU A 623 24.11 -11.85 8.13
C LEU A 623 23.47 -11.01 7.02
N SER A 624 24.31 -10.41 6.17
CA SER A 624 23.89 -9.56 5.05
C SER A 624 24.22 -10.20 3.68
N GLY A 625 23.28 -10.13 2.74
CA GLY A 625 23.36 -10.79 1.43
C GLY A 625 24.35 -10.18 0.43
N LEU A 626 24.76 -8.92 0.60
CA LEU A 626 25.77 -8.24 -0.21
C LEU A 626 26.79 -7.53 0.68
N ASP A 627 26.53 -6.30 1.08
CA ASP A 627 27.45 -5.44 1.83
C ASP A 627 26.95 -5.20 3.27
N SER A 628 27.79 -4.60 4.13
CA SER A 628 27.42 -4.12 5.47
C SER A 628 26.75 -5.18 6.35
N GLY A 629 27.53 -5.97 7.10
CA GLY A 629 26.99 -7.08 7.87
C GLY A 629 25.93 -6.68 8.91
N ILE A 630 25.93 -5.42 9.40
CA ILE A 630 25.01 -4.95 10.45
C ILE A 630 24.34 -3.61 10.10
N MET A 631 25.11 -2.58 9.72
CA MET A 631 24.60 -1.21 9.57
C MET A 631 24.79 -0.69 8.13
N TYR A 632 23.70 -0.31 7.49
CA TYR A 632 23.68 0.32 6.17
C TYR A 632 23.42 1.83 6.29
N PHE A 633 24.12 2.62 5.48
CA PHE A 633 23.94 4.08 5.37
C PHE A 633 23.38 4.45 4.00
N ASN A 634 22.44 5.39 3.95
CA ASN A 634 21.74 5.79 2.72
C ASN A 634 21.58 7.31 2.65
N TYR A 635 22.51 7.97 1.93
CA TYR A 635 22.65 9.43 1.89
C TYR A 635 22.62 10.07 3.29
N TRP A 636 23.37 9.47 4.22
CA TRP A 636 23.27 9.74 5.64
C TRP A 636 24.15 10.91 6.10
N GLU A 637 23.62 11.78 6.96
CA GLU A 637 24.37 12.73 7.80
C GLU A 637 23.88 12.67 9.26
N GLY A 638 24.66 13.20 10.21
CA GLY A 638 24.33 13.13 11.64
C GLY A 638 25.39 12.37 12.45
N ASN A 639 25.03 11.90 13.64
CA ASN A 639 25.99 11.32 14.58
C ASN A 639 25.66 9.87 14.94
N LEU A 640 26.62 8.97 14.75
CA LEU A 640 26.60 7.59 15.22
C LEU A 640 27.61 7.44 16.36
N THR A 641 27.13 7.12 17.55
CA THR A 641 27.98 6.80 18.72
C THR A 641 27.77 5.34 19.11
N ILE A 642 28.85 4.58 19.29
CA ILE A 642 28.82 3.18 19.75
C ILE A 642 29.77 3.06 20.95
N LYS A 643 29.28 2.64 22.12
CA LYS A 643 30.15 2.37 23.29
C LYS A 643 29.83 1.08 24.02
N ASN A 644 30.85 0.47 24.64
CA ASN A 644 30.74 -0.74 25.47
C ASN A 644 29.96 -1.89 24.80
N SER A 645 29.99 -1.98 23.47
CA SER A 645 29.10 -2.87 22.71
C SER A 645 29.86 -4.03 22.07
N GLU A 646 29.18 -5.16 21.90
CA GLU A 646 29.78 -6.40 21.38
C GLU A 646 29.22 -6.78 20.02
N PHE A 647 30.11 -7.13 19.10
CA PHE A 647 29.80 -7.53 17.73
C PHE A 647 30.45 -8.88 17.44
N ILE A 648 29.65 -9.95 17.41
CA ILE A 648 30.11 -11.34 17.43
C ILE A 648 29.57 -12.15 16.24
N ASN A 649 30.42 -12.82 15.47
CA ASN A 649 30.02 -13.71 14.37
C ASN A 649 29.19 -13.07 13.23
N ASN A 650 29.21 -11.74 13.05
CA ASN A 650 28.41 -11.07 12.02
C ASN A 650 29.13 -11.13 10.66
N ALA A 651 28.40 -11.18 9.54
CA ALA A 651 29.04 -11.21 8.22
C ALA A 651 28.28 -10.51 7.09
N ALA A 652 29.05 -10.05 6.10
CA ALA A 652 28.60 -9.68 4.77
C ALA A 652 29.23 -10.60 3.72
N ILE A 653 28.61 -10.76 2.56
CA ILE A 653 29.18 -11.57 1.46
C ILE A 653 30.35 -10.83 0.77
N LEU A 654 30.24 -9.51 0.60
CA LEU A 654 31.20 -8.68 -0.13
C LEU A 654 31.99 -7.79 0.84
N ASN A 655 31.45 -6.63 1.25
CA ASN A 655 32.27 -5.60 1.91
C ASN A 655 31.70 -5.15 3.27
N GLY A 656 32.57 -4.95 4.26
CA GLY A 656 32.22 -4.34 5.55
C GLY A 656 31.40 -5.27 6.45
N GLY A 657 32.04 -6.16 7.21
CA GLY A 657 31.31 -7.12 8.07
C GLY A 657 30.51 -6.50 9.23
N ILE A 658 30.71 -5.21 9.54
CA ILE A 658 29.79 -4.40 10.35
C ILE A 658 29.14 -3.31 9.49
N PHE A 659 29.91 -2.45 8.84
CA PHE A 659 29.40 -1.36 7.98
C PHE A 659 30.37 -0.94 6.87
N LEU A 660 29.84 -0.21 5.88
CA LEU A 660 30.57 0.28 4.71
C LEU A 660 30.31 1.77 4.43
N ILE A 661 31.38 2.51 4.09
CA ILE A 661 31.33 3.91 3.65
C ILE A 661 31.81 3.98 2.20
N SER A 662 30.95 4.33 1.24
CA SER A 662 31.34 4.55 -0.16
C SER A 662 30.33 5.38 -0.96
N ASN A 663 30.82 5.98 -2.04
CA ASN A 663 30.14 6.92 -2.92
C ASN A 663 29.55 8.09 -2.10
N ASP A 664 28.24 8.34 -2.23
CA ASP A 664 27.50 9.36 -1.49
C ASP A 664 26.65 8.76 -0.36
N ASN A 665 26.94 7.53 0.10
CA ASN A 665 26.14 6.86 1.13
C ASN A 665 26.23 7.55 2.51
N VAL A 666 27.34 8.26 2.75
CA VAL A 666 27.60 9.12 3.91
C VAL A 666 28.04 10.51 3.42
N LEU A 667 27.49 11.58 4.01
CA LEU A 667 27.64 12.97 3.57
C LEU A 667 28.59 13.80 4.46
N GLU A 668 28.90 15.04 4.04
CA GLU A 668 29.92 15.93 4.64
C GLU A 668 29.79 16.14 6.16
N ASN A 669 28.57 16.17 6.71
CA ASN A 669 28.31 16.49 8.11
C ASN A 669 28.23 15.28 9.06
N ALA A 670 28.41 14.06 8.55
CA ALA A 670 28.34 12.84 9.35
C ALA A 670 29.51 12.72 10.36
N ASN A 671 29.28 12.09 11.51
CA ASN A 671 30.31 11.71 12.48
C ASN A 671 30.05 10.30 13.03
N ILE A 672 31.10 9.50 13.15
CA ILE A 672 31.07 8.14 13.68
C ILE A 672 32.12 8.01 14.78
N LEU A 673 31.68 7.65 16.00
CA LEU A 673 32.53 7.44 17.17
C LEU A 673 32.27 6.06 17.76
N ILE A 674 33.31 5.23 17.84
CA ILE A 674 33.30 3.91 18.47
C ILE A 674 34.27 3.93 19.65
N GLU A 675 33.82 3.60 20.85
CA GLU A 675 34.65 3.55 22.07
C GLU A 675 34.42 2.25 22.84
N ASP A 676 35.47 1.73 23.49
CA ASP A 676 35.39 0.65 24.49
C ASP A 676 34.62 -0.62 24.02
N SER A 677 34.63 -0.93 22.71
CA SER A 677 33.76 -1.94 22.09
C SER A 677 34.54 -3.16 21.56
N ASN A 678 33.88 -4.31 21.44
CA ASN A 678 34.54 -5.61 21.15
C ASN A 678 34.00 -6.24 19.86
N PHE A 679 34.90 -6.53 18.92
CA PHE A 679 34.58 -7.10 17.61
C PHE A 679 35.24 -8.47 17.46
N LYS A 680 34.43 -9.54 17.43
CA LYS A 680 34.90 -10.93 17.43
C LYS A 680 34.34 -11.78 16.28
N ASN A 681 35.22 -12.45 15.52
CA ASN A 681 34.85 -13.43 14.49
C ASN A 681 33.85 -12.90 13.43
N ASN A 682 33.89 -11.60 13.14
CA ASN A 682 33.10 -11.00 12.07
C ASN A 682 33.78 -11.19 10.71
N LYS A 683 33.01 -11.25 9.62
CA LYS A 683 33.51 -11.65 8.29
C LYS A 683 33.01 -10.79 7.11
N ALA A 684 33.87 -10.59 6.12
CA ALA A 684 33.53 -10.06 4.79
C ALA A 684 34.60 -10.50 3.78
N SER A 685 34.42 -10.28 2.47
CA SER A 685 35.56 -10.39 1.54
C SER A 685 36.54 -9.23 1.76
N LEU A 686 36.04 -7.98 1.84
CA LEU A 686 36.86 -6.79 2.12
C LEU A 686 36.40 -6.06 3.39
N GLY A 687 37.33 -5.81 4.32
CA GLY A 687 37.05 -5.08 5.56
C GLY A 687 36.13 -5.85 6.50
N ALA A 688 36.69 -6.79 7.29
CA ALA A 688 35.86 -7.66 8.15
C ALA A 688 35.05 -6.88 9.19
N ILE A 689 35.47 -5.67 9.58
CA ILE A 689 34.67 -4.72 10.36
C ILE A 689 34.18 -3.58 9.48
N ILE A 690 35.12 -2.82 8.88
CA ILE A 690 34.82 -1.60 8.13
C ILE A 690 35.44 -1.68 6.73
N TYR A 691 34.64 -1.39 5.71
CA TYR A 691 35.14 -1.07 4.37
C TYR A 691 34.91 0.42 4.07
N ILE A 692 35.96 1.09 3.56
CA ILE A 692 35.91 2.47 3.10
C ILE A 692 36.31 2.51 1.63
N GLY A 693 35.32 2.73 0.77
CA GLY A 693 35.43 2.80 -0.68
C GLY A 693 35.84 4.16 -1.22
N ILE A 694 35.59 4.34 -2.52
CA ILE A 694 35.62 5.65 -3.21
C ILE A 694 34.63 6.56 -2.49
N ILE A 695 35.04 7.73 -1.98
CA ILE A 695 34.12 8.71 -1.40
C ILE A 695 33.95 9.87 -2.39
N THR A 696 32.71 10.14 -2.80
CA THR A 696 32.35 11.25 -3.70
C THR A 696 31.81 12.46 -2.96
N SER A 697 31.31 12.26 -1.74
CA SER A 697 30.98 13.33 -0.80
C SER A 697 32.27 13.96 -0.21
N LYS A 698 32.13 15.06 0.53
CA LYS A 698 33.27 15.69 1.24
C LYS A 698 33.49 15.13 2.66
N PHE A 699 32.98 13.93 2.96
CA PHE A 699 33.18 13.31 4.27
C PHE A 699 34.68 13.07 4.55
N ASP A 700 35.23 13.73 5.57
CA ASP A 700 36.64 13.61 5.94
C ASP A 700 36.82 12.50 6.98
N ILE A 701 37.08 11.28 6.50
CA ILE A 701 37.32 10.08 7.32
C ILE A 701 38.28 10.38 8.48
N THR A 702 39.34 11.18 8.25
CA THR A 702 40.39 11.45 9.25
C THR A 702 39.92 12.34 10.40
N LYS A 703 38.83 13.09 10.22
CA LYS A 703 38.19 13.90 11.27
C LYS A 703 36.94 13.22 11.82
N ASN A 704 36.10 12.71 10.93
CA ASN A 704 34.73 12.31 11.19
C ASN A 704 34.57 10.86 11.67
N LEU A 705 35.54 9.96 11.43
CA LEU A 705 35.54 8.59 11.98
C LEU A 705 36.61 8.46 13.08
N LYS A 706 36.20 7.95 14.25
CA LYS A 706 37.08 7.69 15.40
C LYS A 706 36.77 6.34 16.07
N ILE A 707 37.81 5.59 16.38
CA ILE A 707 37.77 4.33 17.12
C ILE A 707 38.76 4.43 18.28
N ARG A 708 38.31 4.08 19.49
CA ARG A 708 39.11 4.13 20.73
C ARG A 708 38.83 2.93 21.64
N ASN A 709 39.82 2.55 22.44
CA ASN A 709 39.80 1.47 23.44
C ASN A 709 39.07 0.18 22.99
N SER A 710 39.06 -0.13 21.70
CA SER A 710 38.24 -1.18 21.10
C SER A 710 39.09 -2.40 20.71
N ASN A 711 38.51 -3.58 20.87
CA ASN A 711 39.21 -4.86 20.73
C ASN A 711 38.77 -5.61 19.47
N PHE A 712 39.71 -6.27 18.80
CA PHE A 712 39.51 -6.96 17.52
C PHE A 712 40.10 -8.37 17.56
N VAL A 713 39.24 -9.39 17.63
CA VAL A 713 39.63 -10.79 17.89
C VAL A 713 39.10 -11.71 16.79
N ASP A 714 39.99 -12.47 16.15
CA ASP A 714 39.66 -13.53 15.18
C ASP A 714 38.72 -13.11 14.02
N ASN A 715 38.67 -11.83 13.65
CA ASN A 715 37.91 -11.35 12.50
C ASN A 715 38.60 -11.75 11.19
N GLU A 716 37.84 -12.10 10.15
CA GLU A 716 38.35 -12.73 8.94
C GLU A 716 37.87 -12.00 7.68
N ALA A 717 38.80 -11.60 6.81
CA ALA A 717 38.49 -11.12 5.47
C ALA A 717 39.59 -11.48 4.48
N ASP A 718 39.25 -11.58 3.19
CA ASP A 718 40.24 -11.76 2.12
C ASP A 718 41.22 -10.59 2.13
N ALA A 719 40.76 -9.36 2.41
CA ALA A 719 41.58 -8.17 2.60
C ALA A 719 41.08 -7.29 3.75
N GLY A 720 42.00 -6.89 4.66
CA GLY A 720 41.68 -6.02 5.79
C GLY A 720 40.82 -6.71 6.86
N GLU A 721 41.45 -7.51 7.72
CA GLU A 721 40.80 -8.17 8.88
C GLU A 721 40.11 -7.20 9.85
N ILE A 722 40.45 -5.91 9.80
CA ILE A 722 39.75 -4.86 10.56
C ILE A 722 39.20 -3.80 9.60
N LEU A 723 40.08 -3.15 8.84
CA LEU A 723 39.77 -1.99 8.02
C LEU A 723 40.31 -2.16 6.59
N PHE A 724 39.47 -1.89 5.60
CA PHE A 724 39.88 -1.66 4.22
C PHE A 724 39.68 -0.18 3.87
N ILE A 725 40.70 0.52 3.35
CA ILE A 725 40.69 1.98 3.16
C ILE A 725 41.47 2.46 1.92
N SER A 726 41.11 3.61 1.34
CA SER A 726 41.79 4.16 0.15
C SER A 726 43.27 4.53 0.35
N GLU A 727 43.69 4.92 1.55
CA GLU A 727 45.08 5.25 1.88
C GLU A 727 45.45 4.76 3.29
N ALA A 728 46.47 3.90 3.41
CA ALA A 728 46.87 3.31 4.70
C ALA A 728 47.30 4.37 5.75
N SER A 729 47.85 5.49 5.30
CA SER A 729 48.25 6.63 6.15
C SER A 729 47.08 7.23 6.95
N GLN A 730 45.84 7.11 6.46
CA GLN A 730 44.65 7.67 7.09
C GLN A 730 44.25 6.90 8.37
N ALA A 731 44.59 5.61 8.46
CA ALA A 731 44.31 4.77 9.64
C ALA A 731 44.88 5.36 10.95
N LYS A 732 46.01 6.07 10.87
CA LYS A 732 46.69 6.74 11.99
C LYS A 732 45.92 7.91 12.60
N TYR A 733 44.84 8.32 11.95
CA TYR A 733 43.89 9.32 12.45
C TYR A 733 42.56 8.69 12.88
N ILE A 734 42.25 7.45 12.47
CA ILE A 734 41.00 6.76 12.80
C ILE A 734 41.11 6.10 14.19
N PHE A 735 42.19 5.36 14.42
CA PHE A 735 42.44 4.61 15.65
C PHE A 735 43.36 5.38 16.61
N ASP A 736 43.25 5.10 17.91
CA ASP A 736 44.27 5.52 18.87
C ASP A 736 45.58 4.73 18.69
N LYS A 737 46.71 5.35 19.07
CA LYS A 737 48.08 4.84 18.78
C LYS A 737 48.39 3.42 19.28
N ASN A 738 47.62 2.92 20.24
CA ASN A 738 47.85 1.61 20.86
C ASN A 738 47.06 0.48 20.18
N GLU A 739 46.19 0.80 19.20
CA GLU A 739 45.20 -0.13 18.65
C GLU A 739 45.52 -0.56 17.20
N ILE A 740 46.41 0.17 16.54
CA ILE A 740 46.77 -0.07 15.15
C ILE A 740 47.70 -1.28 15.05
N ASN A 741 47.17 -2.38 14.54
CA ASN A 741 47.97 -3.40 13.88
C ASN A 741 47.94 -3.14 12.37
N GLU A 742 49.04 -2.60 11.81
CA GLU A 742 49.11 -2.23 10.39
C GLU A 742 48.93 -3.46 9.47
N ASP A 743 49.27 -4.67 9.92
CA ASP A 743 49.11 -5.93 9.18
C ASP A 743 47.62 -6.34 9.01
N LYS A 744 46.72 -5.82 9.84
CA LYS A 744 45.26 -6.11 9.80
C LYS A 744 44.46 -5.07 9.02
N ILE A 745 45.14 -4.11 8.39
CA ILE A 745 44.57 -3.07 7.54
C ILE A 745 45.04 -3.33 6.11
N ASP A 746 44.19 -3.11 5.11
CA ASP A 746 44.57 -3.24 3.70
C ASP A 746 43.96 -2.08 2.88
N THR A 747 44.38 -1.92 1.63
CA THR A 747 43.99 -0.77 0.81
C THR A 747 43.63 -1.09 -0.64
N HIS A 748 42.96 -0.13 -1.28
CA HIS A 748 42.86 -0.03 -2.73
C HIS A 748 44.25 -0.15 -3.43
N PRO A 749 44.30 -0.62 -4.68
CA PRO A 749 45.54 -0.90 -5.40
C PRO A 749 46.34 0.37 -5.62
N SER A 750 47.54 0.45 -5.02
CA SER A 750 48.30 1.69 -4.86
C SER A 750 49.60 1.75 -5.67
N TYR A 751 50.17 0.60 -6.04
CA TYR A 751 51.45 0.51 -6.75
C TYR A 751 51.39 -0.45 -7.92
N LEU A 752 51.98 -0.04 -9.04
CA LEU A 752 52.46 -0.95 -10.07
C LEU A 752 53.89 -1.42 -9.67
N SER A 753 54.18 -2.71 -9.79
CA SER A 753 55.44 -3.36 -9.36
C SER A 753 55.96 -4.35 -10.40
N TRP A 754 57.27 -4.59 -10.41
CA TRP A 754 57.90 -5.71 -11.13
C TRP A 754 57.90 -7.05 -10.37
N ASP A 755 57.55 -7.02 -9.09
CA ASP A 755 57.52 -8.17 -8.19
C ASP A 755 56.14 -8.32 -7.53
N SER A 756 55.76 -9.56 -7.19
CA SER A 756 54.42 -9.89 -6.65
C SER A 756 54.31 -9.80 -5.13
N GLU A 757 55.43 -9.74 -4.41
CA GLU A 757 55.48 -9.76 -2.93
C GLU A 757 56.08 -8.48 -2.35
N SER A 758 56.64 -7.60 -3.19
CA SER A 758 57.30 -6.36 -2.79
C SER A 758 57.16 -5.25 -3.85
N ILE A 759 57.14 -3.99 -3.42
CA ILE A 759 57.07 -2.82 -4.32
C ILE A 759 58.42 -2.58 -4.99
N VAL A 760 58.55 -2.99 -6.25
CA VAL A 760 59.74 -2.83 -7.11
C VAL A 760 59.39 -1.99 -8.34
N ILE A 761 59.61 -0.68 -8.24
CA ILE A 761 59.27 0.29 -9.30
C ILE A 761 60.32 0.35 -10.42
N TYR A 762 61.56 -0.03 -10.12
CA TYR A 762 62.67 -0.08 -11.08
C TYR A 762 63.32 -1.47 -11.08
N ASN A 763 63.41 -2.10 -12.24
CA ASN A 763 64.10 -3.36 -12.41
C ASN A 763 65.51 -3.13 -12.97
N SER A 764 66.52 -3.62 -12.25
CA SER A 764 67.94 -3.51 -12.62
C SER A 764 68.35 -4.41 -13.80
N ASP A 765 67.56 -5.42 -14.15
CA ASP A 765 67.85 -6.36 -15.24
C ASP A 765 67.84 -5.67 -16.61
N ARG A 766 69.02 -5.55 -17.20
CA ARG A 766 69.19 -4.98 -18.54
C ARG A 766 68.83 -5.99 -19.64
N LYS A 767 67.91 -5.63 -20.53
CA LYS A 767 67.56 -6.44 -21.72
C LYS A 767 68.32 -5.93 -22.95
N ILE A 768 68.91 -6.84 -23.73
CA ILE A 768 69.73 -6.54 -24.91
C ILE A 768 69.01 -7.07 -26.16
N LEU A 769 68.90 -6.27 -27.22
CA LEU A 769 68.16 -6.58 -28.44
C LEU A 769 68.67 -5.77 -29.66
N LYS A 770 68.29 -6.13 -30.89
CA LYS A 770 68.63 -5.36 -32.12
C LYS A 770 67.38 -4.72 -32.74
N SER A 771 67.59 -3.71 -33.59
CA SER A 771 66.49 -2.99 -34.26
C SER A 771 65.61 -3.96 -35.07
N GLY A 772 64.34 -4.09 -34.67
CA GLY A 772 63.34 -4.99 -35.27
C GLY A 772 63.15 -6.34 -34.59
N ASP A 773 63.89 -6.62 -33.51
CA ASP A 773 63.68 -7.79 -32.65
C ASP A 773 62.49 -7.58 -31.69
N ASN A 774 61.91 -8.69 -31.22
CA ASN A 774 60.91 -8.70 -30.15
C ASN A 774 61.59 -8.57 -28.77
N ILE A 775 60.93 -7.95 -27.78
CA ILE A 775 61.36 -8.07 -26.38
C ILE A 775 61.27 -9.55 -25.93
N PRO A 776 62.36 -10.16 -25.43
CA PRO A 776 62.38 -11.58 -25.09
C PRO A 776 61.67 -11.86 -23.76
N ASN A 777 60.72 -12.80 -23.79
CA ASN A 777 59.75 -13.15 -22.73
C ASN A 777 58.88 -11.95 -22.29
N GLY A 778 57.57 -12.03 -22.58
CA GLY A 778 56.60 -10.96 -22.29
C GLY A 778 56.68 -10.47 -20.85
N LEU A 779 56.73 -9.15 -20.69
CA LEU A 779 56.92 -8.49 -19.40
C LEU A 779 55.64 -8.57 -18.57
N LYS A 780 55.80 -8.88 -17.27
CA LYS A 780 54.71 -8.91 -16.30
C LYS A 780 54.89 -7.79 -15.29
N ALA A 781 53.85 -7.02 -15.07
CA ALA A 781 53.74 -6.09 -13.95
C ALA A 781 52.65 -6.59 -12.99
N TYR A 782 52.83 -6.33 -11.70
CA TYR A 782 51.90 -6.69 -10.63
C TYR A 782 51.28 -5.44 -10.03
N ILE A 783 50.04 -5.55 -9.55
CA ILE A 783 49.32 -4.48 -8.85
C ILE A 783 49.29 -4.81 -7.36
N LEU A 784 49.90 -3.96 -6.54
CA LEU A 784 50.01 -4.14 -5.10
C LEU A 784 49.25 -3.06 -4.32
N SER A 785 48.69 -3.41 -3.16
CA SER A 785 48.24 -2.46 -2.15
C SER A 785 49.43 -1.76 -1.46
N ASN A 786 49.18 -0.82 -0.54
CA ASN A 786 50.26 -0.19 0.23
C ASN A 786 51.02 -1.18 1.12
N ASN A 787 50.41 -2.32 1.45
CA ASN A 787 50.96 -3.34 2.34
C ASN A 787 51.56 -4.54 1.56
N ASN A 788 52.02 -4.30 0.33
CA ASN A 788 52.60 -5.30 -0.61
C ASN A 788 51.67 -6.45 -1.02
N ARG A 789 50.38 -6.40 -0.71
CA ARG A 789 49.41 -7.44 -1.06
C ARG A 789 49.04 -7.37 -2.54
N LEU A 790 49.12 -8.50 -3.26
CA LEU A 790 48.66 -8.62 -4.65
C LEU A 790 47.15 -8.40 -4.74
N TYR A 791 46.73 -7.52 -5.65
CA TYR A 791 45.34 -7.10 -5.81
C TYR A 791 44.63 -7.90 -6.92
N ASP A 792 43.84 -8.91 -6.55
CA ASP A 792 42.95 -9.59 -7.51
C ASP A 792 41.67 -8.77 -7.77
N ILE A 793 41.34 -8.61 -9.05
CA ILE A 793 40.20 -7.83 -9.55
C ILE A 793 38.93 -8.71 -9.62
N ILE A 794 39.07 -10.03 -9.73
CA ILE A 794 37.98 -10.97 -10.04
C ILE A 794 37.19 -11.37 -8.79
N THR A 795 37.88 -11.60 -7.68
CA THR A 795 37.25 -11.88 -6.37
C THR A 795 36.58 -10.63 -5.77
N GLN A 796 37.09 -9.43 -6.08
CA GLN A 796 36.79 -8.23 -5.30
C GLN A 796 35.68 -7.32 -5.85
N ASN A 797 35.24 -7.45 -7.10
CA ASN A 797 33.92 -6.90 -7.47
C ASN A 797 33.27 -7.45 -8.75
N THR A 798 31.95 -7.27 -8.79
CA THR A 798 30.99 -7.76 -9.79
C THR A 798 31.27 -7.33 -11.24
N GLY A 799 31.78 -8.25 -12.07
CA GLY A 799 31.49 -8.39 -13.52
C GLY A 799 31.58 -7.18 -14.46
N SER A 800 32.14 -6.05 -14.03
CA SER A 800 32.03 -4.76 -14.70
C SER A 800 33.35 -4.37 -15.38
N LEU A 801 33.28 -3.97 -16.65
CA LEU A 801 34.47 -3.52 -17.39
C LEU A 801 35.13 -2.25 -16.81
N LEU A 802 34.41 -1.53 -15.93
CA LEU A 802 34.87 -0.27 -15.34
C LEU A 802 35.99 -0.44 -14.31
N SER A 803 36.12 -1.61 -13.67
CA SER A 803 37.16 -1.90 -12.68
C SER A 803 38.50 -2.35 -13.29
N VAL A 804 38.58 -2.48 -14.62
CA VAL A 804 39.77 -2.96 -15.33
C VAL A 804 40.79 -1.83 -15.48
N ILE A 805 42.00 -2.05 -14.96
CA ILE A 805 43.14 -1.15 -15.13
C ILE A 805 43.82 -1.40 -16.48
N PHE A 806 44.13 -0.32 -17.21
CA PHE A 806 44.81 -0.36 -18.50
C PHE A 806 46.18 0.30 -18.40
N VAL A 807 47.20 -0.31 -19.01
CA VAL A 807 48.59 0.17 -19.03
C VAL A 807 49.13 0.30 -20.46
N ASN A 808 50.02 1.27 -20.68
CA ASN A 808 50.77 1.47 -21.93
C ASN A 808 52.27 1.20 -21.70
N ALA A 809 53.00 0.99 -22.79
CA ALA A 809 54.45 0.92 -22.80
C ALA A 809 55.06 2.00 -23.70
N THR A 810 56.08 2.72 -23.20
CA THR A 810 56.84 3.74 -23.92
C THR A 810 58.34 3.58 -23.69
N ILE A 811 59.16 4.07 -24.63
CA ILE A 811 60.61 4.14 -24.48
C ILE A 811 61.02 5.58 -24.19
N LEU A 812 61.93 5.71 -23.21
CA LEU A 812 62.59 6.94 -22.79
C LEU A 812 64.10 6.81 -23.04
N ASP A 813 64.81 7.93 -23.07
CA ASP A 813 66.27 7.95 -23.09
C ASP A 813 66.89 7.46 -21.76
N GLN A 814 68.22 7.40 -21.71
CA GLN A 814 69.00 7.07 -20.51
C GLN A 814 68.85 8.08 -19.35
N TYR A 815 68.17 9.22 -19.56
CA TYR A 815 67.89 10.25 -18.57
C TYR A 815 66.41 10.33 -18.19
N GLY A 816 65.57 9.41 -18.68
CA GLY A 816 64.14 9.35 -18.39
C GLY A 816 63.27 10.35 -19.15
N LYS A 817 63.72 10.86 -20.31
CA LYS A 817 62.94 11.76 -21.17
C LYS A 817 62.44 11.07 -22.42
N GLU A 818 61.34 11.57 -22.99
CA GLU A 818 60.84 11.13 -24.30
C GLU A 818 61.91 11.25 -25.38
N THR A 819 62.02 10.24 -26.24
CA THR A 819 63.05 10.16 -27.26
C THR A 819 62.48 9.80 -28.63
N ASN A 820 63.07 10.39 -29.67
CA ASN A 820 62.83 10.06 -31.07
C ASN A 820 63.99 9.24 -31.66
N ASP A 821 64.82 8.62 -30.82
CA ASP A 821 65.93 7.74 -31.24
C ASP A 821 65.60 6.25 -31.11
N ALA A 822 64.49 5.90 -30.44
CA ALA A 822 63.93 4.55 -30.40
C ALA A 822 62.42 4.57 -30.17
N ILE A 823 61.70 3.61 -30.74
CA ILE A 823 60.26 3.40 -30.58
C ILE A 823 59.92 1.92 -30.39
N ILE A 824 58.75 1.69 -29.78
CA ILE A 824 58.11 0.37 -29.72
C ILE A 824 57.13 0.26 -30.91
N VAL A 825 56.97 -0.91 -31.54
CA VAL A 825 55.92 -1.15 -32.54
C VAL A 825 55.24 -2.50 -32.28
N GLY A 826 53.91 -2.50 -32.30
CA GLY A 826 53.04 -3.60 -31.86
C GLY A 826 52.03 -3.13 -30.82
N ASP A 827 51.37 -4.08 -30.15
CA ASP A 827 50.34 -3.81 -29.13
C ASP A 827 50.99 -3.30 -27.83
N ARG A 828 51.14 -1.98 -27.71
CA ARG A 828 51.72 -1.32 -26.53
C ARG A 828 50.76 -1.20 -25.35
N GLU A 829 49.46 -1.27 -25.62
CA GLU A 829 48.39 -1.15 -24.64
C GLU A 829 47.88 -2.52 -24.24
N THR A 830 47.72 -2.75 -22.94
CA THR A 830 47.22 -4.01 -22.38
C THR A 830 46.40 -3.74 -21.12
N PHE A 831 45.63 -4.72 -20.69
CA PHE A 831 44.84 -4.66 -19.46
C PHE A 831 45.42 -5.58 -18.39
N CYS A 832 45.13 -5.26 -17.13
CA CYS A 832 45.53 -6.06 -15.99
C CYS A 832 44.39 -7.01 -15.58
N TRP A 833 44.74 -8.24 -15.22
CA TRP A 833 43.81 -9.31 -14.87
C TRP A 833 44.42 -10.14 -13.75
N ASP A 834 43.65 -10.46 -12.69
CA ASP A 834 44.15 -11.18 -11.51
C ASP A 834 45.44 -10.55 -10.94
N GLY A 835 45.41 -9.22 -10.74
CA GLY A 835 46.56 -8.42 -10.30
C GLY A 835 47.75 -8.33 -11.27
N ILE A 836 47.70 -8.96 -12.44
CA ILE A 836 48.82 -9.08 -13.38
C ILE A 836 48.53 -8.36 -14.70
N CYS A 837 49.39 -7.42 -15.07
CA CYS A 837 49.40 -6.78 -16.39
C CYS A 837 50.45 -7.47 -17.27
N ASN A 838 50.01 -8.21 -18.30
CA ASN A 838 50.92 -8.89 -19.24
C ASN A 838 51.12 -8.03 -20.50
N LEU A 839 52.35 -7.61 -20.79
CA LEU A 839 52.71 -6.97 -22.05
C LEU A 839 53.07 -8.02 -23.09
N ASN A 840 52.31 -8.05 -24.19
CA ASN A 840 52.56 -8.95 -25.33
C ASN A 840 53.91 -8.64 -26.01
N THR A 841 54.35 -9.51 -26.92
CA THR A 841 55.63 -9.36 -27.63
C THR A 841 55.62 -8.16 -28.57
N VAL A 842 56.00 -7.00 -28.06
CA VAL A 842 56.27 -5.79 -28.83
C VAL A 842 57.68 -5.83 -29.43
N LYS A 843 57.84 -5.17 -30.58
CA LYS A 843 59.15 -4.97 -31.22
C LYS A 843 59.75 -3.63 -30.84
N VAL A 844 61.07 -3.56 -30.79
CA VAL A 844 61.79 -2.32 -30.56
C VAL A 844 62.62 -1.96 -31.80
N TYR A 845 62.45 -0.73 -32.27
CA TYR A 845 63.16 -0.17 -33.42
C TYR A 845 63.88 1.09 -32.96
N GLY A 846 65.16 1.25 -33.30
CA GLY A 846 65.93 2.37 -32.75
C GLY A 846 67.40 2.36 -33.14
N LYS A 847 68.09 3.44 -32.79
CA LYS A 847 69.54 3.58 -32.95
C LYS A 847 70.29 2.78 -31.88
N GLU A 848 71.59 2.55 -32.09
CA GLU A 848 72.46 1.93 -31.08
C GLU A 848 72.56 2.83 -29.83
N GLY A 849 72.27 2.29 -28.64
CA GLY A 849 72.17 3.10 -27.42
C GLY A 849 71.58 2.40 -26.20
N GLN A 850 71.61 3.10 -25.05
CA GLN A 850 70.92 2.70 -23.81
C GLN A 850 69.64 3.51 -23.65
N TYR A 851 68.56 2.82 -23.30
CA TYR A 851 67.20 3.33 -23.23
C TYR A 851 66.50 2.78 -21.99
N THR A 852 65.42 3.43 -21.57
CA THR A 852 64.56 2.96 -20.47
C THR A 852 63.19 2.63 -21.02
N LEU A 853 62.71 1.40 -20.84
CA LEU A 853 61.32 1.05 -21.08
C LEU A 853 60.51 1.43 -19.84
N GLN A 854 59.44 2.19 -20.05
CA GLN A 854 58.45 2.54 -19.03
C GLN A 854 57.13 1.84 -19.34
N ILE A 855 56.53 1.20 -18.34
CA ILE A 855 55.12 0.80 -18.37
C ILE A 855 54.38 1.76 -17.44
N TYR A 856 53.25 2.32 -17.87
CA TYR A 856 52.46 3.27 -17.06
C TYR A 856 50.94 3.07 -17.23
N VAL A 857 50.19 3.43 -16.19
CA VAL A 857 48.72 3.33 -16.14
C VAL A 857 48.07 4.43 -16.96
N ILE A 858 47.21 4.03 -17.91
CA ILE A 858 46.39 4.92 -18.76
C ILE A 858 45.04 5.19 -18.10
N SER A 859 44.43 4.14 -17.56
CA SER A 859 43.13 4.18 -16.88
C SER A 859 43.26 3.53 -15.52
N ASN A 860 42.88 4.28 -14.49
CA ASN A 860 42.85 3.86 -13.10
C ASN A 860 41.75 2.80 -12.80
N GLY A 861 40.93 2.34 -13.75
CA GLY A 861 39.88 1.35 -13.48
C GLY A 861 38.88 1.78 -12.39
N GLY A 862 38.55 3.08 -12.33
CA GLY A 862 37.72 3.66 -11.27
C GLY A 862 38.41 3.92 -9.92
N PHE A 863 39.60 3.37 -9.66
CA PHE A 863 40.30 3.55 -8.38
C PHE A 863 40.89 4.97 -8.21
N ILE A 864 40.78 5.54 -7.01
CA ILE A 864 41.24 6.92 -6.72
C ILE A 864 42.78 6.98 -6.61
N SER A 865 43.37 6.13 -5.77
CA SER A 865 44.75 6.25 -5.29
C SER A 865 45.71 5.31 -6.03
N MET A 866 46.62 5.84 -6.85
CA MET A 866 47.83 5.14 -7.26
C MET A 866 49.05 6.03 -7.04
N ASN A 867 49.87 5.64 -6.07
CA ASN A 867 51.09 6.34 -5.65
C ASN A 867 52.22 6.19 -6.68
N SER A 868 52.37 4.99 -7.26
CA SER A 868 53.22 4.78 -8.44
C SER A 868 52.38 4.30 -9.62
N LYS A 869 52.19 5.20 -10.59
CA LYS A 869 51.49 4.91 -11.86
C LYS A 869 52.40 4.34 -12.94
N ASN A 870 53.71 4.22 -12.70
CA ASN A 870 54.66 3.70 -13.68
C ASN A 870 55.73 2.82 -13.04
N ILE A 871 56.33 1.96 -13.86
CA ILE A 871 57.50 1.14 -13.55
C ILE A 871 58.47 1.16 -14.72
N THR A 872 59.76 0.93 -14.46
CA THR A 872 60.83 1.11 -15.46
C THR A 872 61.86 -0.02 -15.46
N ILE A 873 62.44 -0.31 -16.64
CA ILE A 873 63.48 -1.33 -16.85
C ILE A 873 64.46 -0.89 -17.95
N ASN A 874 65.74 -1.25 -17.82
CA ASN A 874 66.78 -0.87 -18.78
C ASN A 874 66.74 -1.72 -20.07
N ILE A 875 66.80 -1.08 -21.23
CA ILE A 875 67.00 -1.70 -22.55
C ILE A 875 68.29 -1.20 -23.18
N THR A 876 68.97 -2.04 -23.97
CA THR A 876 70.11 -1.66 -24.80
C THR A 876 69.91 -2.19 -26.21
N ILE A 877 69.97 -1.29 -27.20
CA ILE A 877 69.87 -1.60 -28.61
C ILE A 877 71.28 -1.75 -29.17
N GLU A 878 71.60 -2.93 -29.71
CA GLU A 878 72.88 -3.24 -30.34
C GLU A 878 72.82 -3.06 -31.87
N LYS A 879 74.02 -2.92 -32.46
CA LYS A 879 74.23 -2.79 -33.90
C LYS A 879 73.84 -4.06 -34.67
N CYS A 880 73.37 -3.91 -35.90
CA CYS A 880 73.03 -5.04 -36.79
C CYS A 880 74.27 -5.66 -37.46
N ASP A 881 74.26 -7.00 -37.57
CA ASP A 881 75.32 -7.81 -38.20
C ASP A 881 74.88 -8.46 -39.54
N ARG A 882 73.73 -8.07 -40.12
CA ARG A 882 73.20 -8.66 -41.38
C ARG A 882 73.56 -7.78 -42.59
N GLU A 883 73.81 -8.39 -43.74
CA GLU A 883 74.37 -7.70 -44.93
C GLU A 883 73.48 -6.62 -45.56
N PHE A 884 72.16 -6.63 -45.35
CA PHE A 884 71.29 -5.55 -45.81
C PHE A 884 70.53 -4.94 -44.61
N ASN A 885 70.74 -3.65 -44.38
CA ASN A 885 70.00 -2.80 -43.46
C ASN A 885 69.23 -1.75 -44.28
N ASN A 886 67.91 -1.80 -44.28
CA ASN A 886 67.08 -0.80 -44.95
C ASN A 886 65.69 -0.77 -44.28
N ASP A 887 65.16 0.42 -44.06
CA ASP A 887 63.81 0.63 -43.54
C ASP A 887 62.74 0.43 -44.63
N TYR A 888 62.65 -0.80 -45.15
CA TYR A 888 61.67 -1.16 -46.17
C TYR A 888 60.21 -1.09 -45.67
N LEU A 889 60.01 -0.99 -44.35
CA LEU A 889 58.70 -0.80 -43.71
C LEU A 889 58.37 0.69 -43.44
N LYS A 890 59.29 1.63 -43.73
CA LYS A 890 59.15 3.08 -43.51
C LYS A 890 58.79 3.48 -42.07
N ILE A 891 59.37 2.77 -41.08
CA ILE A 891 59.13 2.96 -39.65
C ILE A 891 59.98 4.11 -39.06
N GLY A 892 61.02 4.56 -39.77
CA GLY A 892 61.96 5.62 -39.40
C GLY A 892 63.33 5.13 -38.93
N TYR A 893 63.57 3.81 -38.93
CA TYR A 893 64.79 3.17 -38.42
C TYR A 893 65.16 1.95 -39.26
N ASP A 894 66.45 1.72 -39.48
CA ASP A 894 66.93 0.59 -40.29
C ASP A 894 66.56 -0.78 -39.69
N ILE A 895 66.23 -1.72 -40.58
CA ILE A 895 65.78 -3.09 -40.30
C ILE A 895 66.60 -4.06 -41.17
N CYS A 896 66.87 -5.27 -40.68
CA CYS A 896 67.98 -6.10 -41.18
C CYS A 896 67.49 -7.43 -41.84
N TYR A 897 67.60 -7.61 -43.18
CA TYR A 897 66.94 -8.67 -44.04
C TYR A 897 67.67 -9.00 -45.40
N ASN A 898 67.14 -9.84 -46.35
CA ASN A 898 67.80 -10.31 -47.63
C ASN A 898 66.85 -10.52 -48.91
N PRO A 899 67.29 -10.42 -50.22
CA PRO A 899 66.39 -10.49 -51.45
C PRO A 899 66.84 -11.09 -52.89
N ALA A 900 65.99 -11.12 -53.99
CA ALA A 900 66.27 -11.52 -55.46
C ALA A 900 65.23 -11.26 -56.69
N CYS A 901 65.48 -10.33 -57.70
CA CYS A 901 64.66 -9.57 -58.78
C CYS A 901 64.11 -10.01 -60.24
N SER A 902 62.87 -9.69 -60.75
CA SER A 902 62.46 -9.61 -62.22
C SER A 902 61.23 -8.72 -62.73
N LYS A 903 61.26 -8.23 -64.01
CA LYS A 903 60.33 -7.57 -65.05
C LYS A 903 58.92 -6.89 -64.81
N CYS A 904 58.79 -5.57 -65.14
CA CYS A 904 57.75 -4.62 -64.63
C CYS A 904 57.09 -3.65 -65.64
N VAL A 905 55.87 -3.12 -65.36
CA VAL A 905 55.16 -2.06 -66.14
C VAL A 905 55.10 -0.71 -65.40
N HIS A 906 54.36 -0.57 -64.29
CA HIS A 906 54.35 0.66 -63.47
C HIS A 906 55.34 0.57 -62.29
N GLY A 907 56.56 0.13 -62.54
CA GLY A 907 57.54 -0.10 -61.47
C GLY A 907 58.95 -0.38 -61.96
N ASN A 908 59.91 -0.34 -61.04
CA ASN A 908 61.29 -0.70 -61.30
C ASN A 908 61.60 -2.09 -60.71
N CYS A 909 62.53 -2.79 -61.36
CA CYS A 909 62.97 -4.12 -60.94
C CYS A 909 64.10 -3.99 -59.91
N GLY A 910 63.88 -4.43 -58.67
CA GLY A 910 64.88 -4.47 -57.61
C GLY A 910 64.53 -5.53 -56.56
N ASP A 911 65.54 -6.24 -56.04
CA ASP A 911 65.51 -7.06 -54.82
C ASP A 911 64.19 -7.77 -54.42
N MET A 912 64.14 -9.09 -54.70
CA MET A 912 63.00 -10.05 -54.69
C MET A 912 62.08 -9.91 -55.90
N ASN A 913 61.71 -11.03 -56.56
CA ASN A 913 61.36 -11.13 -58.00
C ASN A 913 60.09 -10.37 -58.45
N ILE A 914 59.61 -9.54 -57.54
CA ILE A 914 58.55 -8.56 -57.45
C ILE A 914 59.01 -7.23 -58.04
N CYS A 915 58.24 -6.73 -58.98
CA CYS A 915 58.36 -5.36 -59.41
C CYS A 915 58.00 -4.36 -58.31
N THR A 916 58.94 -3.48 -57.96
CA THR A 916 58.63 -2.34 -57.09
C THR A 916 57.80 -1.34 -57.88
N CYS A 917 56.48 -1.49 -57.78
CA CYS A 917 55.52 -0.56 -58.33
C CYS A 917 55.83 0.85 -57.80
N THR A 918 55.72 1.89 -58.63
CA THR A 918 56.05 3.27 -58.24
C THR A 918 55.21 3.77 -57.06
N ASP A 919 54.05 3.16 -56.82
CA ASP A 919 53.31 3.32 -55.56
C ASP A 919 52.63 1.99 -55.14
N PRO A 920 53.25 1.17 -54.25
CA PRO A 920 52.80 -0.19 -53.96
C PRO A 920 51.65 -0.28 -52.94
N SER A 921 51.19 0.84 -52.35
CA SER A 921 49.90 0.90 -51.65
C SER A 921 48.72 0.88 -52.62
N ILE A 922 48.94 1.37 -53.85
CA ILE A 922 47.91 1.63 -54.85
C ILE A 922 47.83 0.48 -55.86
N TRP A 923 48.99 0.08 -56.41
CA TRP A 923 49.09 -0.86 -57.53
C TRP A 923 49.65 -2.22 -57.10
N LYS A 924 49.20 -3.28 -57.77
CA LYS A 924 49.55 -4.69 -57.52
C LYS A 924 49.60 -5.50 -58.83
N GLY A 925 49.91 -6.79 -58.71
CA GLY A 925 50.10 -7.70 -59.84
C GLY A 925 51.57 -7.81 -60.21
N ASP A 926 52.00 -8.95 -60.76
CA ASP A 926 53.42 -9.24 -61.02
C ASP A 926 54.09 -8.22 -61.95
N ALA A 927 53.28 -7.55 -62.79
CA ALA A 927 53.69 -6.48 -63.69
C ALA A 927 53.36 -5.06 -63.20
N CYS A 928 52.73 -4.88 -62.03
CA CYS A 928 52.20 -3.60 -61.53
C CYS A 928 51.12 -2.97 -62.42
N ASP A 929 50.01 -3.67 -62.65
CA ASP A 929 48.94 -3.27 -63.58
C ASP A 929 47.51 -3.29 -62.99
N GLU A 930 47.31 -3.86 -61.80
CA GLU A 930 46.03 -3.89 -61.07
C GLU A 930 46.02 -2.94 -59.87
N ARG A 931 44.85 -2.66 -59.26
CA ARG A 931 44.73 -1.96 -57.96
C ARG A 931 44.27 -2.86 -56.82
N TYR A 932 44.56 -2.46 -55.57
CA TYR A 932 43.99 -3.12 -54.39
C TYR A 932 42.51 -2.78 -54.21
N LYS A 933 41.70 -3.81 -53.98
CA LYS A 933 40.28 -3.66 -53.62
C LYS A 933 40.13 -3.33 -52.14
N TYR A 934 39.10 -2.57 -51.81
CA TYR A 934 38.72 -2.30 -50.42
C TYR A 934 38.22 -3.59 -49.75
N ILE A 935 38.62 -3.83 -48.50
CA ILE A 935 38.17 -4.98 -47.70
C ILE A 935 37.25 -4.43 -46.61
N PHE A 936 35.96 -4.76 -46.70
CA PHE A 936 34.95 -4.34 -45.73
C PHE A 936 35.09 -5.07 -44.39
N SER A 937 34.75 -4.39 -43.29
CA SER A 937 34.86 -4.95 -41.94
C SER A 937 33.80 -6.01 -41.66
N LEU A 938 34.21 -7.29 -41.67
CA LEU A 938 33.33 -8.41 -41.34
C LEU A 938 32.80 -8.33 -39.89
N THR A 939 33.63 -7.88 -38.94
CA THR A 939 33.23 -7.69 -37.54
C THR A 939 32.06 -6.71 -37.43
N LEU A 940 32.14 -5.59 -38.14
CA LEU A 940 31.12 -4.54 -38.13
C LEU A 940 29.81 -5.04 -38.77
N ARG A 941 29.89 -5.82 -39.86
CA ARG A 941 28.74 -6.52 -40.44
C ARG A 941 28.01 -7.40 -39.42
N VAL A 942 28.73 -8.32 -38.78
CA VAL A 942 28.16 -9.33 -37.89
C VAL A 942 27.46 -8.68 -36.69
N ILE A 943 28.05 -7.62 -36.12
CA ILE A 943 27.44 -6.85 -35.03
C ILE A 943 26.06 -6.29 -35.44
N PHE A 944 25.98 -5.62 -36.61
CA PHE A 944 24.71 -5.05 -37.06
C PHE A 944 23.69 -6.09 -37.55
N GLU A 945 24.14 -7.21 -38.13
CA GLU A 945 23.25 -8.33 -38.46
C GLU A 945 22.62 -8.93 -37.20
N ILE A 946 23.38 -9.10 -36.11
CA ILE A 946 22.86 -9.56 -34.80
C ILE A 946 21.85 -8.56 -34.21
N ILE A 947 22.17 -7.26 -34.19
CA ILE A 947 21.26 -6.21 -33.67
C ILE A 947 19.94 -6.16 -34.46
N CYS A 948 20.01 -6.25 -35.79
CA CYS A 948 18.83 -6.30 -36.65
C CYS A 948 18.03 -7.60 -36.47
N PHE A 949 18.70 -8.75 -36.27
CA PHE A 949 18.03 -10.02 -35.99
C PHE A 949 17.26 -10.00 -34.67
N ILE A 950 17.87 -9.49 -33.59
CA ILE A 950 17.19 -9.30 -32.30
C ILE A 950 16.00 -8.32 -32.45
N SER A 951 16.18 -7.23 -33.19
CA SER A 951 15.11 -6.24 -33.45
C SER A 951 13.94 -6.83 -34.26
N ALA A 952 14.23 -7.73 -35.21
CA ALA A 952 13.23 -8.44 -35.98
C ALA A 952 12.47 -9.47 -35.13
N LEU A 953 13.15 -10.23 -34.26
CA LEU A 953 12.51 -11.12 -33.28
C LEU A 953 11.58 -10.35 -32.34
N PHE A 954 12.02 -9.20 -31.81
CA PHE A 954 11.18 -8.33 -30.98
C PHE A 954 9.95 -7.83 -31.75
N SER A 955 10.10 -7.47 -33.03
CA SER A 955 8.96 -7.09 -33.89
C SER A 955 7.98 -8.24 -34.11
N ILE A 956 8.45 -9.48 -34.24
CA ILE A 956 7.57 -10.66 -34.34
C ILE A 956 6.79 -10.87 -33.02
N LEU A 957 7.42 -10.69 -31.86
CA LEU A 957 6.75 -10.72 -30.55
C LEU A 957 5.68 -9.62 -30.43
N LEU A 958 5.95 -8.41 -30.93
CA LEU A 958 4.94 -7.34 -30.99
C LEU A 958 3.76 -7.69 -31.92
N ILE A 959 4.00 -8.29 -33.09
CA ILE A 959 2.92 -8.78 -33.97
C ILE A 959 2.05 -9.81 -33.25
N TYR A 960 2.67 -10.76 -32.55
CA TYR A 960 1.96 -11.76 -31.75
C TYR A 960 1.13 -11.11 -30.63
N GLY A 961 1.71 -10.18 -29.87
CA GLY A 961 1.02 -9.46 -28.79
C GLY A 961 -0.17 -8.63 -29.29
N ILE A 962 -0.04 -7.93 -30.43
CA ILE A 962 -1.16 -7.22 -31.05
C ILE A 962 -2.22 -8.20 -31.57
N TRP A 963 -1.82 -9.35 -32.12
CA TRP A 963 -2.73 -10.34 -32.70
C TRP A 963 -3.53 -11.10 -31.64
N SER A 964 -2.90 -11.51 -30.54
CA SER A 964 -3.58 -12.11 -29.38
C SER A 964 -4.64 -11.16 -28.82
N ASN A 965 -4.29 -9.89 -28.66
CA ASN A 965 -5.07 -8.94 -27.86
C ASN A 965 -5.91 -7.96 -28.70
N GLN A 966 -6.28 -8.32 -29.95
CA GLN A 966 -7.06 -7.45 -30.85
C GLN A 966 -8.45 -7.04 -30.32
N LYS A 967 -8.98 -7.77 -29.33
CA LYS A 967 -10.28 -7.50 -28.72
C LYS A 967 -10.24 -6.38 -27.68
N GLU A 968 -9.08 -6.16 -27.05
CA GLU A 968 -8.93 -5.23 -25.93
C GLU A 968 -9.22 -3.79 -26.30
N THR A 969 -9.82 -3.03 -25.39
CA THR A 969 -10.38 -1.71 -25.74
C THR A 969 -9.31 -0.75 -26.25
N VAL A 970 -8.11 -0.76 -25.66
CA VAL A 970 -6.94 0.06 -26.04
C VAL A 970 -6.46 -0.29 -27.46
N ILE A 971 -6.25 -1.58 -27.75
CA ILE A 971 -5.75 -2.06 -29.05
C ILE A 971 -6.84 -1.94 -30.14
N LYS A 972 -8.10 -2.26 -29.81
CA LYS A 972 -9.26 -2.17 -30.70
C LYS A 972 -9.56 -0.74 -31.15
N LYS A 973 -9.54 0.24 -30.21
CA LYS A 973 -9.62 1.68 -30.54
C LYS A 973 -8.49 2.10 -31.48
N SER A 974 -7.30 1.53 -31.30
CA SER A 974 -6.09 1.84 -32.07
C SER A 974 -6.04 1.30 -33.51
N ASN A 975 -7.01 0.45 -33.90
CA ASN A 975 -7.10 -0.26 -35.19
C ASN A 975 -5.95 -1.26 -35.44
N PRO A 976 -6.01 -2.48 -34.87
CA PRO A 976 -4.86 -3.38 -34.75
C PRO A 976 -4.25 -3.82 -36.08
N THR A 977 -5.06 -3.94 -37.15
CA THR A 977 -4.57 -4.35 -38.46
C THR A 977 -3.53 -3.36 -39.02
N PHE A 978 -3.68 -2.06 -38.76
CA PHE A 978 -2.72 -1.05 -39.20
C PHE A 978 -1.48 -0.99 -38.30
N LEU A 979 -1.59 -1.38 -37.02
CA LEU A 979 -0.42 -1.56 -36.15
C LEU A 979 0.43 -2.76 -36.62
N ILE A 980 -0.20 -3.90 -36.94
CA ILE A 980 0.52 -5.07 -37.48
C ILE A 980 1.23 -4.73 -38.80
N VAL A 981 0.58 -4.00 -39.70
CA VAL A 981 1.21 -3.56 -40.95
C VAL A 981 2.40 -2.62 -40.70
N ALA A 982 2.32 -1.72 -39.71
CA ALA A 982 3.47 -0.90 -39.31
C ALA A 982 4.67 -1.77 -38.87
N VAL A 983 4.44 -2.78 -38.02
CA VAL A 983 5.50 -3.69 -37.55
C VAL A 983 6.04 -4.61 -38.67
N ILE A 984 5.23 -4.98 -39.66
CA ILE A 984 5.74 -5.64 -40.87
C ILE A 984 6.71 -4.72 -41.63
N GLY A 985 6.41 -3.41 -41.70
CA GLY A 985 7.30 -2.41 -42.26
C GLY A 985 8.65 -2.30 -41.52
N SER A 986 8.69 -2.44 -40.19
CA SER A 986 9.95 -2.46 -39.45
C SER A 986 10.80 -3.70 -39.76
N ILE A 987 10.18 -4.87 -39.91
CA ILE A 987 10.88 -6.10 -40.31
C ILE A 987 11.51 -5.96 -41.71
N ILE A 988 10.78 -5.35 -42.65
CA ILE A 988 11.32 -5.04 -43.99
C ILE A 988 12.52 -4.09 -43.85
N ASN A 989 12.43 -3.02 -43.08
CA ASN A 989 13.57 -2.11 -42.83
C ASN A 989 14.78 -2.86 -42.27
N TYR A 990 14.65 -3.70 -41.23
CA TYR A 990 15.78 -4.44 -40.66
C TYR A 990 16.47 -5.37 -41.66
N SER A 991 15.73 -5.92 -42.64
CA SER A 991 16.33 -6.77 -43.69
C SER A 991 17.30 -6.02 -44.62
N THR A 992 17.30 -4.68 -44.63
CA THR A 992 18.23 -3.86 -45.45
C THR A 992 19.69 -4.17 -45.13
N VAL A 993 20.03 -4.47 -43.86
CA VAL A 993 21.42 -4.71 -43.42
C VAL A 993 22.12 -5.82 -44.22
N ILE A 994 21.36 -6.87 -44.59
CA ILE A 994 21.83 -8.07 -45.30
C ILE A 994 22.39 -7.71 -46.69
N PHE A 995 21.78 -6.72 -47.34
CA PHE A 995 22.09 -6.31 -48.72
C PHE A 995 22.96 -5.06 -48.81
N TYR A 996 23.16 -4.34 -47.68
CA TYR A 996 23.87 -3.06 -47.65
C TYR A 996 25.39 -3.22 -47.44
N HIS A 997 25.86 -4.37 -46.91
CA HIS A 997 27.27 -4.65 -46.66
C HIS A 997 27.99 -5.36 -47.82
N GLY A 998 29.25 -5.00 -48.08
CA GLY A 998 30.15 -5.69 -49.00
C GLY A 998 30.18 -5.15 -50.43
N ASP A 999 30.87 -5.87 -51.32
CA ASP A 999 31.04 -5.48 -52.73
C ASP A 999 29.69 -5.39 -53.45
N ARG A 1000 29.34 -4.16 -53.87
CA ARG A 1000 28.05 -3.90 -54.49
C ARG A 1000 28.03 -4.34 -55.95
N ASN A 1001 27.09 -5.23 -56.27
CA ASN A 1001 26.69 -5.54 -57.64
C ASN A 1001 25.34 -4.88 -57.98
N SER A 1002 24.99 -4.82 -59.27
CA SER A 1002 23.74 -4.20 -59.77
C SER A 1002 22.47 -4.77 -59.09
N THR A 1003 22.48 -6.07 -58.77
CA THR A 1003 21.38 -6.75 -58.06
C THR A 1003 21.26 -6.30 -56.60
N SER A 1004 22.34 -6.22 -55.83
CA SER A 1004 22.31 -5.75 -54.42
C SER A 1004 21.95 -4.27 -54.34
N CYS A 1005 22.48 -3.44 -55.24
CA CYS A 1005 22.05 -2.04 -55.38
C CYS A 1005 20.54 -1.91 -55.64
N THR A 1006 19.99 -2.80 -56.46
CA THR A 1006 18.55 -2.87 -56.72
C THR A 1006 17.77 -3.29 -55.47
N THR A 1007 18.17 -4.38 -54.82
CA THR A 1007 17.47 -4.91 -53.64
C THR A 1007 17.46 -3.92 -52.47
N VAL A 1008 18.60 -3.27 -52.17
CA VAL A 1008 18.69 -2.22 -51.14
C VAL A 1008 17.67 -1.11 -51.37
N LEU A 1009 17.58 -0.61 -52.61
CA LEU A 1009 16.63 0.44 -52.98
C LEU A 1009 15.19 0.00 -52.72
N TRP A 1010 14.82 -1.20 -53.18
CA TRP A 1010 13.47 -1.74 -53.01
C TRP A 1010 13.09 -1.94 -51.55
N VAL A 1011 13.98 -2.54 -50.75
CA VAL A 1011 13.74 -2.80 -49.33
C VAL A 1011 13.59 -1.48 -48.54
N LYS A 1012 14.49 -0.50 -48.75
CA LYS A 1012 14.46 0.82 -48.08
C LYS A 1012 13.12 1.54 -48.29
N TYR A 1013 12.65 1.64 -49.54
CA TYR A 1013 11.44 2.39 -49.86
C TYR A 1013 10.13 1.65 -49.61
N ILE A 1014 10.09 0.33 -49.80
CA ILE A 1014 8.90 -0.46 -49.45
C ILE A 1014 8.73 -0.52 -47.93
N GLY A 1015 9.83 -0.70 -47.19
CA GLY A 1015 9.82 -0.64 -45.72
C GLY A 1015 9.31 0.71 -45.20
N PHE A 1016 9.79 1.83 -45.75
CA PHE A 1016 9.24 3.16 -45.48
C PHE A 1016 7.73 3.26 -45.80
N ALA A 1017 7.32 2.91 -47.02
CA ALA A 1017 5.94 3.07 -47.46
C ALA A 1017 4.95 2.23 -46.63
N VAL A 1018 5.36 1.05 -46.16
CA VAL A 1018 4.57 0.17 -45.31
C VAL A 1018 4.56 0.66 -43.85
N LEU A 1019 5.72 0.94 -43.26
CA LEU A 1019 5.86 1.41 -41.87
C LEU A 1019 5.19 2.78 -41.69
N TYR A 1020 5.65 3.79 -42.43
CA TYR A 1020 5.20 5.16 -42.23
C TYR A 1020 3.83 5.42 -42.87
N GLY A 1021 3.53 4.82 -44.02
CA GLY A 1021 2.22 4.97 -44.68
C GLY A 1021 1.06 4.45 -43.81
N SER A 1022 1.27 3.35 -43.08
CA SER A 1022 0.25 2.82 -42.15
C SER A 1022 0.06 3.70 -40.91
N ILE A 1023 1.12 4.32 -40.38
CA ILE A 1023 1.04 5.34 -39.33
C ILE A 1023 0.30 6.61 -39.84
N MET A 1024 0.67 7.11 -41.01
CA MET A 1024 0.09 8.32 -41.60
C MET A 1024 -1.42 8.18 -41.84
N ILE A 1025 -1.89 7.00 -42.27
CA ILE A 1025 -3.32 6.77 -42.50
C ILE A 1025 -4.11 6.69 -41.19
N ARG A 1026 -3.49 6.28 -40.08
CA ARG A 1026 -4.11 6.34 -38.74
C ARG A 1026 -4.32 7.81 -38.31
N ILE A 1027 -3.31 8.67 -38.44
CA ILE A 1027 -3.46 10.10 -38.07
C ILE A 1027 -4.41 10.84 -39.02
N MET A 1028 -4.40 10.54 -40.33
CA MET A 1028 -5.33 11.09 -41.31
C MET A 1028 -6.81 10.78 -40.98
N LYS A 1029 -7.11 9.59 -40.43
CA LYS A 1029 -8.45 9.24 -39.94
C LYS A 1029 -8.88 10.14 -38.77
N VAL A 1030 -7.99 10.36 -37.80
CA VAL A 1030 -8.25 11.21 -36.63
C VAL A 1030 -8.50 12.65 -37.07
N TRP A 1031 -7.61 13.20 -37.89
CA TRP A 1031 -7.74 14.53 -38.49
C TRP A 1031 -9.09 14.72 -39.19
N ARG A 1032 -9.52 13.75 -40.03
CA ARG A 1032 -10.80 13.84 -40.74
C ARG A 1032 -12.02 13.86 -39.81
N ILE A 1033 -11.96 13.19 -38.66
CA ILE A 1033 -13.02 13.24 -37.63
C ILE A 1033 -13.08 14.64 -37.02
N ILE A 1034 -11.93 15.22 -36.65
CA ILE A 1034 -11.84 16.58 -36.09
C ILE A 1034 -12.36 17.61 -37.09
N VAL A 1035 -11.91 17.57 -38.34
CA VAL A 1035 -12.35 18.51 -39.40
C VAL A 1035 -13.85 18.38 -39.69
N SER A 1036 -14.40 17.16 -39.69
CA SER A 1036 -15.86 16.96 -39.84
C SER A 1036 -16.63 17.56 -38.66
N SER A 1037 -16.12 17.42 -37.43
CA SER A 1037 -16.70 18.00 -36.22
C SER A 1037 -16.63 19.53 -36.21
N LYS A 1038 -15.48 20.10 -36.53
CA LYS A 1038 -15.22 21.56 -36.54
C LYS A 1038 -16.10 22.30 -37.57
N ASN A 1039 -16.45 21.64 -38.66
CA ASN A 1039 -17.23 22.22 -39.76
C ASN A 1039 -18.73 21.87 -39.71
N ASN A 1040 -19.23 21.29 -38.60
CA ASN A 1040 -20.64 20.88 -38.42
C ASN A 1040 -21.20 19.96 -39.53
N TYR A 1041 -20.34 19.22 -40.23
CA TYR A 1041 -20.76 18.24 -41.23
C TYR A 1041 -20.97 16.87 -40.57
N LYS A 1042 -21.99 16.13 -41.03
CA LYS A 1042 -22.28 14.75 -40.60
C LYS A 1042 -20.99 13.93 -40.58
N THR A 1043 -20.63 13.39 -39.41
CA THR A 1043 -19.33 12.77 -39.12
C THR A 1043 -18.94 11.69 -40.14
N THR A 1044 -18.09 12.06 -41.12
CA THR A 1044 -17.69 11.13 -42.19
C THR A 1044 -16.58 10.18 -41.72
N THR A 1045 -16.98 9.05 -41.14
CA THR A 1045 -16.05 8.01 -40.70
C THR A 1045 -15.39 7.31 -41.89
N MET A 1046 -14.05 7.24 -41.90
CA MET A 1046 -13.35 6.42 -42.89
C MET A 1046 -13.57 4.93 -42.59
N THR A 1047 -14.03 4.19 -43.59
CA THR A 1047 -14.17 2.73 -43.50
C THR A 1047 -12.80 2.06 -43.59
N LYS A 1048 -12.66 0.84 -43.06
CA LYS A 1048 -11.40 0.09 -43.17
C LYS A 1048 -10.97 -0.11 -44.64
N SER A 1049 -11.95 -0.30 -45.54
CA SER A 1049 -11.71 -0.45 -46.97
C SER A 1049 -11.03 0.80 -47.56
N THR A 1050 -11.56 2.01 -47.31
CA THR A 1050 -10.92 3.23 -47.85
C THR A 1050 -9.55 3.48 -47.25
N MET A 1051 -9.32 3.19 -45.96
CA MET A 1051 -7.98 3.24 -45.35
C MET A 1051 -6.99 2.33 -46.08
N PHE A 1052 -7.38 1.09 -46.44
CA PHE A 1052 -6.54 0.20 -47.23
C PHE A 1052 -6.33 0.68 -48.67
N THR A 1053 -7.35 1.29 -49.30
CA THR A 1053 -7.19 1.90 -50.63
C THR A 1053 -6.13 3.01 -50.62
N TYR A 1054 -6.12 3.89 -49.61
CA TYR A 1054 -5.08 4.92 -49.47
C TYR A 1054 -3.70 4.31 -49.23
N LEU A 1055 -3.59 3.24 -48.43
CA LEU A 1055 -2.29 2.58 -48.17
C LEU A 1055 -1.75 1.93 -49.44
N PHE A 1056 -2.61 1.20 -50.15
CA PHE A 1056 -2.27 0.57 -51.42
C PHE A 1056 -1.88 1.62 -52.48
N LEU A 1057 -2.54 2.78 -52.51
CA LEU A 1057 -2.18 3.88 -53.41
C LEU A 1057 -0.78 4.43 -53.11
N ILE A 1058 -0.46 4.68 -51.84
CA ILE A 1058 0.89 5.14 -51.44
C ILE A 1058 1.95 4.12 -51.86
N ILE A 1059 1.76 2.85 -51.50
CA ILE A 1059 2.70 1.76 -51.84
C ILE A 1059 2.84 1.61 -53.37
N SER A 1060 1.73 1.71 -54.12
CA SER A 1060 1.73 1.61 -55.58
C SER A 1060 2.54 2.72 -56.24
N VAL A 1061 2.50 3.96 -55.72
CA VAL A 1061 3.34 5.06 -56.22
C VAL A 1061 4.82 4.72 -56.08
N TYR A 1062 5.26 4.24 -54.90
CA TYR A 1062 6.65 3.81 -54.72
C TYR A 1062 7.02 2.63 -55.63
N ILE A 1063 6.16 1.61 -55.76
CA ILE A 1063 6.40 0.47 -56.66
C ILE A 1063 6.56 0.92 -58.12
N ILE A 1064 5.71 1.82 -58.62
CA ILE A 1064 5.80 2.33 -60.00
C ILE A 1064 7.13 3.06 -60.22
N ILE A 1065 7.56 3.92 -59.28
CA ILE A 1065 8.83 4.65 -59.39
C ILE A 1065 10.01 3.67 -59.31
N LEU A 1066 9.95 2.67 -58.42
CA LEU A 1066 10.98 1.62 -58.29
C LEU A 1066 11.10 0.75 -59.56
N ILE A 1067 9.98 0.40 -60.22
CA ILE A 1067 9.96 -0.31 -61.51
C ILE A 1067 10.58 0.54 -62.62
N ILE A 1068 10.31 1.85 -62.65
CA ILE A 1068 10.93 2.79 -63.59
C ILE A 1068 12.46 2.84 -63.37
N CYS A 1069 12.90 2.94 -62.11
CA CYS A 1069 14.32 2.95 -61.76
C CYS A 1069 15.05 1.66 -62.16
N THR A 1070 14.42 0.49 -62.01
CA THR A 1070 15.08 -0.79 -62.32
C THR A 1070 15.05 -1.16 -63.80
N ILE A 1071 13.87 -1.09 -64.44
CA ILE A 1071 13.70 -1.59 -65.82
C ILE A 1071 14.18 -0.57 -66.85
N ILE A 1072 13.80 0.70 -66.71
CA ILE A 1072 14.05 1.72 -67.73
C ILE A 1072 15.48 2.26 -67.61
N GLN A 1073 15.93 2.55 -66.38
CA GLN A 1073 17.21 3.20 -66.18
C GLN A 1073 18.40 2.24 -66.02
N LYS A 1074 18.15 1.00 -65.57
CA LYS A 1074 19.16 -0.02 -65.21
C LYS A 1074 20.19 0.48 -64.18
N ILE A 1075 20.03 0.07 -62.93
CA ILE A 1075 20.90 0.50 -61.83
C ILE A 1075 22.32 -0.04 -62.05
N ASP A 1076 23.24 0.89 -62.28
CA ASP A 1076 24.64 0.64 -62.63
C ASP A 1076 25.57 0.88 -61.41
N ILE A 1077 26.79 0.37 -61.48
CA ILE A 1077 27.80 0.52 -60.43
C ILE A 1077 28.91 1.48 -60.88
N GLU A 1078 29.40 2.30 -59.96
CA GLU A 1078 30.50 3.22 -60.18
C GLU A 1078 31.70 2.79 -59.33
N ILE A 1079 32.89 2.70 -59.94
CA ILE A 1079 34.14 2.47 -59.22
C ILE A 1079 34.51 3.78 -58.51
N LYS A 1080 34.63 3.73 -57.19
CA LYS A 1080 35.13 4.82 -56.35
C LYS A 1080 36.44 4.39 -55.69
N ILE A 1081 37.23 5.38 -55.28
CA ILE A 1081 38.53 5.18 -54.64
C ILE A 1081 38.45 5.80 -53.24
N SER A 1082 38.82 5.04 -52.21
CA SER A 1082 38.95 5.51 -50.83
C SER A 1082 40.19 4.88 -50.21
N PHE A 1083 41.05 5.69 -49.59
CA PHE A 1083 42.39 5.28 -49.15
C PHE A 1083 43.15 4.52 -50.25
N GLU A 1084 43.16 5.09 -51.46
CA GLU A 1084 43.83 4.59 -52.67
C GLU A 1084 43.32 3.24 -53.24
N LYS A 1085 42.47 2.53 -52.49
CA LYS A 1085 41.83 1.27 -52.85
C LYS A 1085 40.51 1.50 -53.60
N GLU A 1086 40.22 0.62 -54.57
CA GLU A 1086 38.98 0.66 -55.34
C GLU A 1086 37.83 -0.09 -54.65
N PHE A 1087 36.61 0.42 -54.78
CA PHE A 1087 35.38 -0.22 -54.33
C PHE A 1087 34.18 0.16 -55.22
N TYR A 1088 33.16 -0.68 -55.25
CA TYR A 1088 31.95 -0.45 -56.05
C TYR A 1088 30.87 0.27 -55.23
N LYS A 1089 30.40 1.43 -55.70
CA LYS A 1089 29.25 2.17 -55.16
C LYS A 1089 28.09 2.12 -56.15
N CYS A 1090 26.84 2.16 -55.68
CA CYS A 1090 25.69 2.29 -56.58
C CYS A 1090 25.72 3.68 -57.22
N LYS A 1091 25.48 3.76 -58.53
CA LYS A 1091 25.42 5.04 -59.24
C LYS A 1091 24.10 5.74 -58.92
N ASN A 1092 24.15 6.92 -58.31
CA ASN A 1092 22.96 7.72 -58.05
C ASN A 1092 22.37 8.23 -59.37
N THR A 1093 21.06 8.06 -59.56
CA THR A 1093 20.39 8.39 -60.82
C THR A 1093 19.31 9.46 -60.66
N THR A 1094 18.94 10.13 -61.75
CA THR A 1094 17.96 11.23 -61.74
C THR A 1094 16.61 10.83 -61.12
N PHE A 1095 16.16 9.58 -61.30
CA PHE A 1095 14.90 9.10 -60.73
C PHE A 1095 15.00 8.72 -59.24
N MET A 1096 16.19 8.51 -58.68
CA MET A 1096 16.36 8.37 -57.22
C MET A 1096 16.03 9.67 -56.48
N PHE A 1097 16.32 10.84 -57.08
CA PHE A 1097 15.87 12.13 -56.53
C PHE A 1097 14.33 12.26 -56.46
N LEU A 1098 13.61 11.57 -57.35
CA LEU A 1098 12.15 11.53 -57.31
C LEU A 1098 11.63 10.67 -56.13
N LEU A 1099 12.34 9.60 -55.76
CA LEU A 1099 12.08 8.82 -54.54
C LEU A 1099 12.39 9.61 -53.25
N TYR A 1100 13.48 10.38 -53.24
CA TYR A 1100 13.79 11.29 -52.12
C TYR A 1100 12.70 12.36 -51.96
N GLY A 1101 12.31 13.00 -53.07
CA GLY A 1101 11.27 14.03 -53.09
C GLY A 1101 9.90 13.52 -52.64
N SER A 1102 9.46 12.34 -53.11
CA SER A 1102 8.19 11.74 -52.67
C SER A 1102 8.21 11.37 -51.18
N THR A 1103 9.34 10.87 -50.68
CA THR A 1103 9.53 10.51 -49.26
C THR A 1103 9.41 11.75 -48.36
N ILE A 1104 10.10 12.84 -48.71
CA ILE A 1104 10.04 14.11 -47.96
C ILE A 1104 8.61 14.69 -48.01
N ALA A 1105 7.93 14.65 -49.16
CA ALA A 1105 6.56 15.15 -49.29
C ALA A 1105 5.57 14.37 -48.39
N VAL A 1106 5.70 13.04 -48.31
CA VAL A 1106 4.87 12.19 -47.43
C VAL A 1106 5.17 12.47 -45.95
N LEU A 1107 6.43 12.69 -45.58
CA LEU A 1107 6.81 13.06 -44.21
C LEU A 1107 6.24 14.42 -43.80
N LEU A 1108 6.40 15.46 -44.64
CA LEU A 1108 5.83 16.79 -44.40
C LEU A 1108 4.31 16.78 -44.26
N TRP A 1109 3.62 15.97 -45.08
CA TRP A 1109 2.17 15.79 -44.95
C TRP A 1109 1.78 15.16 -43.61
N GLY A 1110 2.55 14.18 -43.12
CA GLY A 1110 2.36 13.61 -41.79
C GLY A 1110 2.61 14.61 -40.65
N VAL A 1111 3.61 15.50 -40.76
CA VAL A 1111 3.83 16.60 -39.81
C VAL A 1111 2.61 17.52 -39.75
N TYR A 1112 2.09 17.93 -40.92
CA TYR A 1112 0.88 18.76 -41.00
C TYR A 1112 -0.31 18.10 -40.30
N LEU A 1113 -0.56 16.80 -40.55
CA LEU A 1113 -1.63 16.05 -39.90
C LEU A 1113 -1.44 15.91 -38.38
N ALA A 1114 -0.20 15.76 -37.90
CA ALA A 1114 0.11 15.71 -36.47
C ALA A 1114 -0.12 17.08 -35.77
N LEU A 1115 0.22 18.19 -36.43
CA LEU A 1115 -0.01 19.54 -35.90
C LEU A 1115 -1.51 19.87 -35.80
N GLU A 1116 -2.30 19.55 -36.83
CA GLU A 1116 -3.77 19.76 -36.82
C GLU A 1116 -4.52 18.86 -35.82
N THR A 1117 -3.87 17.83 -35.28
CA THR A 1117 -4.45 16.88 -34.31
C THR A 1117 -3.90 17.07 -32.89
N SER A 1118 -3.02 18.04 -32.66
CA SER A 1118 -2.32 18.24 -31.38
C SER A 1118 -3.18 18.83 -30.25
N ASN A 1119 -4.23 19.59 -30.57
CA ASN A 1119 -5.11 20.26 -29.61
C ASN A 1119 -6.19 19.33 -29.00
N LEU A 1120 -5.92 18.03 -28.89
CA LEU A 1120 -6.84 17.06 -28.27
C LEU A 1120 -6.56 16.93 -26.75
N PRO A 1121 -7.59 16.66 -25.92
CA PRO A 1121 -7.38 16.34 -24.51
C PRO A 1121 -6.45 15.14 -24.30
N GLU A 1122 -5.73 15.09 -23.18
CA GLU A 1122 -4.63 14.13 -22.95
C GLU A 1122 -5.02 12.66 -23.15
N GLN A 1123 -6.27 12.30 -22.85
CA GLN A 1123 -6.84 10.96 -23.06
C GLN A 1123 -6.83 10.48 -24.54
N PHE A 1124 -6.54 11.37 -25.51
CA PHE A 1124 -6.41 11.06 -26.93
C PHE A 1124 -5.05 11.45 -27.54
N ASN A 1125 -4.02 11.71 -26.73
CA ASN A 1125 -2.76 12.34 -27.15
C ASN A 1125 -1.78 11.43 -27.93
N GLU A 1126 -2.29 10.63 -28.88
CA GLU A 1126 -1.45 9.89 -29.84
C GLU A 1126 -0.68 10.84 -30.79
N ALA A 1127 -1.18 12.06 -31.00
CA ALA A 1127 -0.59 13.06 -31.89
C ALA A 1127 0.85 13.42 -31.49
N LYS A 1128 1.14 13.54 -30.18
CA LYS A 1128 2.49 13.82 -29.67
C LYS A 1128 3.49 12.71 -30.02
N SER A 1129 3.15 11.45 -29.78
CA SER A 1129 4.01 10.30 -30.10
C SER A 1129 4.23 10.14 -31.61
N VAL A 1130 3.18 10.32 -32.42
CA VAL A 1130 3.30 10.28 -33.88
C VAL A 1130 4.17 11.45 -34.38
N GLY A 1131 4.00 12.66 -33.84
CA GLY A 1131 4.81 13.82 -34.20
C GLY A 1131 6.30 13.63 -33.90
N ILE A 1132 6.65 13.08 -32.73
CA ILE A 1132 8.04 12.75 -32.35
C ILE A 1132 8.62 11.70 -33.31
N SER A 1133 7.88 10.62 -33.59
CA SER A 1133 8.30 9.60 -34.57
C SER A 1133 8.53 10.19 -35.95
N THR A 1134 7.61 11.02 -36.47
CA THR A 1134 7.77 11.68 -37.78
C THR A 1134 9.00 12.59 -37.83
N TYR A 1135 9.24 13.38 -36.78
CA TYR A 1135 10.39 14.29 -36.72
C TYR A 1135 11.72 13.51 -36.78
N VAL A 1136 11.88 12.50 -35.94
CA VAL A 1136 13.09 11.67 -35.91
C VAL A 1136 13.26 10.90 -37.23
N TYR A 1137 12.18 10.41 -37.83
CA TYR A 1137 12.22 9.74 -39.13
C TYR A 1137 12.71 10.68 -40.24
N ALA A 1138 12.17 11.89 -40.32
CA ALA A 1138 12.58 12.88 -41.32
C ALA A 1138 14.04 13.31 -41.14
N PHE A 1139 14.47 13.58 -39.91
CA PHE A 1139 15.84 13.98 -39.62
C PHE A 1139 16.85 12.87 -39.98
N ALA A 1140 16.64 11.65 -39.48
CA ALA A 1140 17.55 10.53 -39.72
C ALA A 1140 17.62 10.11 -41.20
N MET A 1141 16.49 10.21 -41.95
CA MET A 1141 16.50 10.00 -43.40
C MET A 1141 17.31 11.06 -44.15
N ILE A 1142 17.12 12.35 -43.84
CA ILE A 1142 17.87 13.44 -44.48
C ILE A 1142 19.38 13.27 -44.23
N ILE A 1143 19.77 12.92 -43.00
CA ILE A 1143 21.17 12.64 -42.66
C ILE A 1143 21.71 11.42 -43.44
N SER A 1144 20.94 10.32 -43.53
CA SER A 1144 21.32 9.15 -44.33
C SER A 1144 21.55 9.48 -45.81
N GLU A 1145 20.66 10.26 -46.45
CA GLU A 1145 20.84 10.63 -47.86
C GLU A 1145 22.00 11.61 -48.09
N ILE A 1146 22.32 12.46 -47.11
CA ILE A 1146 23.54 13.29 -47.15
C ILE A 1146 24.78 12.40 -47.10
N ILE A 1147 24.83 11.44 -46.17
CA ILE A 1147 25.94 10.49 -46.03
C ILE A 1147 26.12 9.65 -47.30
N ASP A 1148 25.03 9.15 -47.89
CA ASP A 1148 25.06 8.36 -49.14
C ASP A 1148 25.61 9.18 -50.33
N ASN A 1149 25.51 10.52 -50.32
CA ASN A 1149 26.07 11.37 -51.37
C ASN A 1149 27.52 11.83 -51.13
N ILE A 1150 28.06 11.73 -49.91
CA ILE A 1150 29.48 12.05 -49.65
C ILE A 1150 30.37 10.98 -50.30
N THR A 1151 31.26 11.42 -51.20
CA THR A 1151 32.16 10.54 -51.97
C THR A 1151 33.49 10.26 -51.29
N ALA A 1152 33.91 11.11 -50.35
CA ALA A 1152 35.19 11.02 -49.65
C ALA A 1152 35.14 10.23 -48.32
N LEU A 1153 33.97 9.72 -47.91
CA LEU A 1153 33.84 8.96 -46.66
C LEU A 1153 34.43 7.55 -46.81
N ASN A 1154 34.96 7.01 -45.71
CA ASN A 1154 35.34 5.60 -45.65
C ASN A 1154 34.07 4.70 -45.85
N PRO A 1155 34.14 3.62 -46.64
CA PRO A 1155 33.01 2.72 -46.88
C PRO A 1155 32.39 2.11 -45.61
N ASP A 1156 33.19 1.71 -44.63
CA ASP A 1156 32.70 1.14 -43.37
C ASP A 1156 32.04 2.20 -42.47
N TYR A 1157 32.55 3.45 -42.45
CA TYR A 1157 31.86 4.55 -41.75
C TYR A 1157 30.55 4.94 -42.43
N SER A 1158 30.49 4.90 -43.77
CA SER A 1158 29.25 5.12 -44.51
C SER A 1158 28.23 4.01 -44.21
N PHE A 1159 28.67 2.75 -44.11
CA PHE A 1159 27.84 1.64 -43.65
C PHE A 1159 27.33 1.85 -42.22
N LEU A 1160 28.24 2.10 -41.27
CA LEU A 1160 27.94 2.32 -39.85
C LEU A 1160 26.86 3.37 -39.64
N LEU A 1161 27.05 4.57 -40.22
CA LEU A 1161 26.15 5.69 -40.00
C LEU A 1161 24.77 5.47 -40.65
N ASN A 1162 24.71 4.90 -41.85
CA ASN A 1162 23.45 4.63 -42.54
C ASN A 1162 22.61 3.55 -41.83
N ILE A 1163 23.22 2.46 -41.38
CA ILE A 1163 22.52 1.43 -40.60
C ILE A 1163 22.11 1.96 -39.22
N THR A 1164 22.93 2.81 -38.60
CA THR A 1164 22.57 3.47 -37.33
C THR A 1164 21.37 4.40 -37.51
N CYS A 1165 21.33 5.22 -38.56
CA CYS A 1165 20.17 6.05 -38.89
C CYS A 1165 18.90 5.20 -39.11
N MET A 1166 19.03 4.08 -39.82
CA MET A 1166 17.94 3.12 -40.05
C MET A 1166 17.38 2.53 -38.76
N LEU A 1167 18.25 2.12 -37.83
CA LEU A 1167 17.86 1.62 -36.51
C LEU A 1167 17.16 2.72 -35.71
N ILE A 1168 17.73 3.94 -35.64
CA ILE A 1168 17.15 5.08 -34.92
C ILE A 1168 15.72 5.36 -35.39
N TYR A 1169 15.47 5.59 -36.68
CA TYR A 1169 14.12 5.93 -37.14
C TYR A 1169 13.12 4.78 -36.99
N THR A 1170 13.58 3.53 -37.12
CA THR A 1170 12.71 2.35 -37.03
C THR A 1170 12.36 2.05 -35.57
N TRP A 1171 13.34 2.06 -34.67
CA TRP A 1171 13.12 1.92 -33.23
C TRP A 1171 12.24 3.04 -32.69
N THR A 1172 12.51 4.32 -32.97
CA THR A 1172 11.66 5.42 -32.47
C THR A 1172 10.20 5.25 -32.90
N SER A 1173 9.94 4.83 -34.14
CA SER A 1173 8.57 4.58 -34.62
C SER A 1173 7.87 3.43 -33.88
N ILE A 1174 8.59 2.36 -33.55
CA ILE A 1174 8.03 1.22 -32.81
C ILE A 1174 7.87 1.53 -31.32
N PHE A 1175 8.90 2.06 -30.67
CA PHE A 1175 8.91 2.34 -29.22
C PHE A 1175 7.98 3.49 -28.79
N THR A 1176 7.67 4.46 -29.67
CA THR A 1176 6.73 5.55 -29.32
C THR A 1176 5.26 5.27 -29.66
N ILE A 1177 4.98 4.42 -30.66
CA ILE A 1177 3.61 4.21 -31.18
C ILE A 1177 3.06 2.82 -30.86
N VAL A 1178 3.89 1.78 -30.92
CA VAL A 1178 3.46 0.38 -30.81
C VAL A 1178 3.71 -0.17 -29.41
N VAL A 1179 4.93 -0.03 -28.89
CA VAL A 1179 5.32 -0.58 -27.58
C VAL A 1179 4.43 -0.07 -26.45
N PRO A 1180 4.05 1.21 -26.31
CA PRO A 1180 3.24 1.67 -25.18
C PRO A 1180 1.82 1.05 -25.16
N LYS A 1181 1.31 0.63 -26.31
CA LYS A 1181 -0.03 0.03 -26.45
C LYS A 1181 -0.03 -1.46 -26.16
N VAL A 1182 1.01 -2.14 -26.62
CA VAL A 1182 1.27 -3.53 -26.25
C VAL A 1182 1.59 -3.59 -24.76
N TYR A 1183 2.45 -2.69 -24.26
CA TYR A 1183 2.77 -2.54 -22.84
C TYR A 1183 1.54 -2.21 -22.01
N ALA A 1184 0.64 -1.29 -22.38
CA ALA A 1184 -0.56 -1.00 -21.56
C ALA A 1184 -1.46 -2.23 -21.35
N VAL A 1185 -1.64 -3.06 -22.39
CA VAL A 1185 -2.36 -4.33 -22.24
C VAL A 1185 -1.52 -5.35 -21.47
N TYR A 1186 -0.21 -5.42 -21.74
CA TYR A 1186 0.66 -6.34 -21.02
C TYR A 1186 1.02 -5.89 -19.61
N SER A 1187 0.78 -4.65 -19.18
CA SER A 1187 0.95 -4.19 -17.80
C SER A 1187 -0.26 -4.57 -16.98
N GLU A 1188 -1.47 -4.48 -17.55
CA GLU A 1188 -2.65 -5.14 -16.99
C GLU A 1188 -2.42 -6.66 -16.94
N TRP A 1189 -1.86 -7.29 -17.98
CA TRP A 1189 -1.49 -8.71 -17.94
C TRP A 1189 -0.25 -9.03 -17.09
N PHE A 1190 0.65 -8.11 -16.77
CA PHE A 1190 1.77 -8.34 -15.87
C PHE A 1190 1.30 -8.21 -14.44
N ILE A 1191 0.39 -7.27 -14.15
CA ILE A 1191 -0.37 -7.25 -12.89
C ILE A 1191 -1.21 -8.53 -12.78
N ILE A 1192 -1.91 -8.96 -13.84
CA ILE A 1192 -2.68 -10.22 -13.84
C ILE A 1192 -1.79 -11.46 -13.88
N ILE A 1193 -0.53 -11.41 -14.33
CA ILE A 1193 0.43 -12.55 -14.27
C ILE A 1193 1.17 -12.56 -12.93
N ASP A 1194 1.38 -11.42 -12.29
CA ASP A 1194 1.76 -11.36 -10.88
C ASP A 1194 0.62 -11.91 -10.02
N VAL A 1195 -0.62 -11.46 -10.25
CA VAL A 1195 -1.82 -12.01 -9.63
C VAL A 1195 -2.01 -13.48 -10.01
N LEU A 1196 -1.76 -13.95 -11.24
CA LEU A 1196 -1.91 -15.37 -11.58
C LEU A 1196 -0.73 -16.23 -11.09
N LYS A 1197 0.48 -15.69 -10.92
CA LYS A 1197 1.57 -16.36 -10.19
C LYS A 1197 1.24 -16.47 -8.70
N ARG A 1198 0.71 -15.40 -8.10
CA ARG A 1198 0.17 -15.41 -6.74
C ARG A 1198 -0.98 -16.42 -6.62
N ASN A 1199 -1.90 -16.48 -7.58
CA ASN A 1199 -3.08 -17.35 -7.53
C ASN A 1199 -2.74 -18.82 -7.83
N ILE A 1200 -1.78 -19.13 -8.70
CA ILE A 1200 -1.30 -20.52 -8.96
C ILE A 1200 -0.46 -21.07 -7.79
N LEU A 1201 0.12 -20.20 -6.95
CA LEU A 1201 0.71 -20.57 -5.66
C LEU A 1201 -0.19 -20.27 -4.45
N GLY A 1202 -1.48 -19.98 -4.69
CA GLY A 1202 -2.49 -19.81 -3.66
C GLY A 1202 -2.96 -18.37 -3.50
N THR A 1203 -4.06 -18.04 -4.17
CA THR A 1203 -5.25 -17.38 -3.60
C THR A 1203 -6.28 -17.17 -4.70
N ASP A 1204 -7.56 -17.38 -4.39
CA ASP A 1204 -8.65 -16.93 -5.25
C ASP A 1204 -8.88 -15.43 -5.05
N ASN A 1205 -9.31 -14.73 -6.10
CA ASN A 1205 -10.21 -13.60 -5.90
C ASN A 1205 -11.18 -13.46 -7.08
N ILE A 1206 -12.46 -13.60 -6.75
CA ILE A 1206 -13.58 -13.38 -7.67
C ILE A 1206 -13.77 -11.86 -7.82
N ILE A 1207 -13.76 -11.37 -9.05
CA ILE A 1207 -13.97 -9.96 -9.36
C ILE A 1207 -15.45 -9.62 -9.15
N SER A 1208 -15.77 -8.88 -8.09
CA SER A 1208 -17.04 -8.17 -7.95
C SER A 1208 -16.96 -6.81 -8.66
N PHE A 1209 -17.81 -6.62 -9.67
CA PHE A 1209 -18.06 -5.31 -10.26
C PHE A 1209 -18.73 -4.39 -9.24
N GLU A 1210 -18.10 -3.28 -8.87
CA GLU A 1210 -18.83 -2.17 -8.25
C GLU A 1210 -19.62 -1.41 -9.31
N GLN A 1211 -20.95 -1.47 -9.19
CA GLN A 1211 -21.84 -0.55 -9.88
C GLN A 1211 -21.90 0.76 -9.09
N SER A 1212 -21.39 1.86 -9.66
CA SER A 1212 -21.57 3.20 -9.09
C SER A 1212 -23.05 3.61 -9.18
N GLY A 1213 -23.83 3.23 -8.16
CA GLY A 1213 -25.26 3.50 -8.03
C GLY A 1213 -25.61 4.87 -7.44
N THR A 1214 -24.86 5.93 -7.78
CA THR A 1214 -25.20 7.29 -7.31
C THR A 1214 -26.41 7.83 -8.09
N SER A 1215 -27.56 7.88 -7.42
CA SER A 1215 -28.77 8.49 -7.96
C SER A 1215 -28.58 9.99 -8.17
N ASN A 1216 -28.89 10.48 -9.38
CA ASN A 1216 -28.80 11.90 -9.75
C ASN A 1216 -29.71 12.80 -8.88
N ARG A 1217 -29.14 13.42 -7.83
CA ARG A 1217 -29.44 14.76 -7.28
C ARG A 1217 -28.48 15.07 -6.12
N ASP A 1218 -28.38 16.35 -5.76
CA ASP A 1218 -27.70 16.86 -4.55
C ASP A 1218 -26.16 16.89 -4.54
N TYR A 1219 -25.54 17.12 -5.70
CA TYR A 1219 -24.15 17.60 -5.83
C TYR A 1219 -24.05 18.91 -6.65
N MET A 1220 -25.08 19.77 -6.58
CA MET A 1220 -25.19 21.04 -7.32
C MET A 1220 -25.51 22.26 -6.44
N ASP A 1221 -25.36 22.16 -5.13
CA ASP A 1221 -25.46 23.29 -4.19
C ASP A 1221 -24.28 23.29 -3.21
N ASN A 1222 -23.09 23.69 -3.67
CA ASN A 1222 -22.24 24.65 -2.94
C ASN A 1222 -20.99 25.07 -3.75
N MET A 1223 -20.64 26.35 -3.62
CA MET A 1223 -19.43 27.01 -4.14
C MET A 1223 -19.22 27.02 -5.66
N GLY A 1224 -20.09 27.77 -6.34
CA GLY A 1224 -19.60 28.64 -7.41
C GLY A 1224 -18.86 29.83 -6.83
N ASN A 1225 -17.61 30.07 -7.25
CA ASN A 1225 -17.02 31.42 -7.26
C ASN A 1225 -15.90 31.53 -8.32
N VAL A 1226 -15.76 32.73 -8.89
CA VAL A 1226 -14.79 33.11 -9.96
C VAL A 1226 -15.03 32.46 -11.33
N GLY A 1227 -16.03 33.01 -12.04
CA GLY A 1227 -16.43 32.60 -13.39
C GLY A 1227 -15.55 33.05 -14.56
N GLY A 1228 -16.04 32.77 -15.78
CA GLY A 1228 -15.39 33.17 -17.03
C GLY A 1228 -16.06 32.64 -18.31
N LEU A 1229 -17.15 33.29 -18.75
CA LEU A 1229 -17.75 33.26 -20.11
C LEU A 1229 -17.79 31.91 -20.87
N SER A 1230 -18.91 31.19 -20.91
CA SER A 1230 -20.06 31.41 -21.81
C SER A 1230 -19.77 31.28 -23.32
N VAL A 1231 -20.55 30.45 -24.04
CA VAL A 1231 -21.38 30.82 -25.23
C VAL A 1231 -21.81 29.59 -26.07
N ILE A 1232 -23.13 29.35 -26.09
CA ILE A 1232 -23.97 28.73 -27.15
C ILE A 1232 -24.02 27.19 -27.31
N ASP A 1233 -25.16 26.65 -26.87
CA ASP A 1233 -25.82 25.45 -27.38
C ASP A 1233 -26.03 25.44 -28.91
N ARG A 1234 -26.10 24.24 -29.52
CA ARG A 1234 -27.37 23.76 -30.11
C ARG A 1234 -27.32 22.33 -30.66
N LYS A 1235 -28.26 21.53 -30.16
CA LYS A 1235 -28.74 20.20 -30.62
C LYS A 1235 -27.91 18.98 -30.24
#